data_AF-A0A1E8EVH8-F1
#
_entry.id   AF-A0A1E8EVH8-F1
#
_cell.length_a   1.000
_cell.length_b   1.000
_cell.length_c   1.000
_cell.angle_alpha   90.00
_cell.angle_beta   90.00
_cell.angle_gamma   90.00
#
_symmetry.space_group_name_H-M   'P 1'
#
loop_
_entity.id
_entity.type
_entity.pdbx_description
1 polymer ?
#
loop_
_entity_poly.entity_id
_entity_poly.type
_entity_poly.pdbx_seq_one_letter_code
_entity_poly.pdbx_strand_id
1 'polypeptide(L)'
;MNKKTGKALASTAVTMLVMAAALNTTNFNAKAAEVDRVGGQNRIETANNLAKSTFKSANTVILVNGWGYADAVSAAPLSKKLNAPILLTKNQGYLEKEVKDAIKDLGAKKIVIVGGNGVISDKIKNELSNKYSVERIAGVKDKTRMGTNAKVAEEILKGSSVDTAILVNGQDGYADALSVASIAAGKGYPVLFASSKNVADSVKNVIKQKGLKVLVVGGSGVLPHKVINSVSGNRIASGADRFETNLKVLDYFKDSLDFENMYVAAGGKTSYEFADALVASSAAAKNGAPVVLTGIGANYNQKSNAANFIKNNKKDKTKVVLVGGEASIDRDVAEDIKSKVKKEEDNSNNNNLSEIKSVEGVTDLIDYTKSGKLCLDLKVNNRNFDLDEIRNAGYEIEFQSSEEIFEDERKTSKTGELLKGKEGDKDVKNGTGLAGLYTYNPSKTDDFSYKVVISKNGSIVAESKEVFVDVINGENTATKINDYVLKLYEDVDEDKMDEDQITIYSNTLIAGEKVFITDVKANTVDGKENAKITDFTLESSNPFIATVGEDTIDGEDYKVIKAVADGNTTITIKSGNFRKQINIKVLKKNDDTKRKVSKAALDVPNIKMAQGGKATFEVSLFDQYGDPIREAEEREDFTVKDTIKSNRDNSEIARVDVKYKEGFTGTDEKGRFDVEIESTGNKTDNGKLEIYKKNGARVASIPVEISGEVLYDHVSLEAKDSKSKDLTLDINAEAADKNSQDVVELKLNEYTKNNVLISSCDGSLDSLQSKDGKHTFKVEVQPDNNNSIDEDDDDDLFEVDLEDNDTITVKFKRTEENLKKVNLGTVSVVVKEGGIIRDHKKIKIVDSSPKIKRVDYVRNVEISSDYIPISSIISMDSDHKIINNSIQLEGSAGDGKIKINDDGIIYINTDVDDSQDDDDFDAYDIYLGRLSIAYKDGDLELADKEEDRISNHEFKLDRISGKDINGTVTIGVIRQHETTPFKMVDVKVKQK
;
A
#
# COMPACT_ATOMS: atom_id res chain seq x y z
N MET A 1 66.98 75.47 -49.07
CA MET A 1 66.98 74.37 -50.06
C MET A 1 65.57 73.84 -50.19
N ASN A 2 65.03 73.83 -51.42
CA ASN A 2 63.91 73.04 -51.99
C ASN A 2 62.64 72.79 -51.15
N LYS A 3 61.40 72.94 -51.65
CA LYS A 3 60.82 73.37 -52.94
C LYS A 3 59.29 73.36 -52.73
N LYS A 4 58.60 74.40 -53.22
CA LYS A 4 57.35 74.34 -54.03
C LYS A 4 56.10 73.64 -53.45
N THR A 5 55.06 74.37 -53.06
CA THR A 5 53.89 74.85 -53.87
C THR A 5 52.91 73.76 -54.31
N GLY A 6 51.60 74.00 -54.09
CA GLY A 6 50.56 73.45 -54.96
C GLY A 6 49.18 73.27 -54.31
N LYS A 7 48.25 74.18 -54.63
CA LYS A 7 46.79 74.03 -54.46
C LYS A 7 46.26 72.84 -55.29
N ALA A 8 45.17 72.19 -54.88
CA ALA A 8 43.93 72.05 -55.67
C ALA A 8 42.93 71.04 -55.06
N LEU A 9 41.66 71.34 -55.35
CA LEU A 9 40.42 70.63 -55.03
C LEU A 9 40.21 69.32 -55.82
N ALA A 10 39.24 68.54 -55.32
CA ALA A 10 38.46 67.47 -55.97
C ALA A 10 39.24 66.15 -56.20
N SER A 11 38.68 64.94 -56.05
CA SER A 11 37.29 64.50 -56.11
C SER A 11 37.19 63.10 -55.47
N THR A 12 36.01 62.78 -54.91
CA THR A 12 35.29 61.49 -54.95
C THR A 12 36.06 60.16 -55.10
N ALA A 13 35.66 59.20 -54.26
CA ALA A 13 36.05 57.78 -54.22
C ALA A 13 37.29 57.48 -53.35
N VAL A 14 37.07 57.40 -52.04
CA VAL A 14 37.43 56.28 -51.14
C VAL A 14 37.02 56.77 -49.73
N THR A 15 35.70 56.77 -49.49
CA THR A 15 35.11 57.00 -48.17
C THR A 15 34.05 55.93 -47.93
N MET A 16 34.44 54.67 -48.15
CA MET A 16 33.63 53.49 -47.83
C MET A 16 34.44 52.34 -47.21
N LEU A 17 35.69 52.55 -46.77
CA LEU A 17 36.49 51.41 -46.25
C LEU A 17 37.25 51.62 -44.95
N VAL A 18 37.09 52.73 -44.22
CA VAL A 18 37.84 52.95 -42.95
C VAL A 18 36.99 53.47 -41.79
N MET A 19 35.67 53.20 -41.80
CA MET A 19 34.79 53.51 -40.67
C MET A 19 34.03 52.27 -40.15
N ALA A 20 34.71 51.13 -40.12
CA ALA A 20 34.16 49.86 -39.62
C ALA A 20 35.14 49.10 -38.68
N ALA A 21 36.06 49.80 -38.02
CA ALA A 21 37.04 49.18 -37.13
C ALA A 21 37.12 49.83 -35.73
N ALA A 22 36.03 50.42 -35.26
CA ALA A 22 35.92 50.93 -33.89
C ALA A 22 34.48 50.86 -33.35
N LEU A 23 33.86 49.69 -33.50
CA LEU A 23 32.84 49.21 -32.57
C LEU A 23 33.28 47.80 -32.18
N ASN A 24 34.20 47.70 -31.22
CA ASN A 24 34.30 46.47 -30.43
C ASN A 24 33.01 46.37 -29.62
N THR A 25 31.92 45.94 -30.26
CA THR A 25 30.86 45.26 -29.55
C THR A 25 31.51 44.00 -28.99
N THR A 26 31.85 44.04 -27.70
CA THR A 26 32.11 42.82 -26.96
C THR A 26 30.88 41.93 -27.16
N ASN A 27 31.01 40.92 -28.01
CA ASN A 27 30.05 39.83 -28.11
C ASN A 27 29.99 39.21 -26.71
N PHE A 28 29.03 39.63 -25.90
CA PHE A 28 28.59 38.88 -24.75
C PHE A 28 27.97 37.60 -25.32
N ASN A 29 28.81 36.59 -25.58
CA ASN A 29 28.35 35.23 -25.73
C ASN A 29 27.70 34.86 -24.39
N ALA A 30 26.40 35.03 -24.29
CA ALA A 30 25.62 34.62 -23.14
C ALA A 30 25.71 33.09 -23.05
N LYS A 31 26.52 32.60 -22.10
CA LYS A 31 26.62 31.16 -21.79
C LYS A 31 25.21 30.62 -21.57
N ALA A 32 24.80 29.64 -22.38
CA ALA A 32 23.47 29.03 -22.30
C ALA A 32 23.25 28.36 -20.94
N ALA A 33 21.99 28.23 -20.52
CA ALA A 33 21.63 27.51 -19.31
C ALA A 33 22.13 26.05 -19.37
N GLU A 34 22.75 25.59 -18.29
CA GLU A 34 23.55 24.36 -18.22
C GLU A 34 22.88 23.38 -17.24
N VAL A 35 22.67 22.13 -17.66
CA VAL A 35 22.14 21.06 -16.80
C VAL A 35 23.26 20.08 -16.48
N ASP A 36 23.69 20.08 -15.22
CA ASP A 36 24.75 19.22 -14.69
C ASP A 36 24.16 18.18 -13.75
N ARG A 37 24.77 17.00 -13.69
CA ARG A 37 24.46 15.97 -12.68
C ARG A 37 25.61 15.83 -11.70
N VAL A 38 25.28 15.78 -10.42
CA VAL A 38 26.20 15.45 -9.32
C VAL A 38 25.61 14.27 -8.56
N GLY A 39 26.19 13.08 -8.76
CA GLY A 39 25.80 11.85 -8.09
C GLY A 39 27.01 11.01 -7.70
N GLY A 40 26.75 9.91 -7.00
CA GLY A 40 27.71 8.85 -6.71
C GLY A 40 27.02 7.49 -6.71
N GLN A 41 27.78 6.42 -6.44
CA GLN A 41 27.25 5.05 -6.37
C GLN A 41 26.29 4.86 -5.18
N ASN A 42 26.35 5.75 -4.19
CA ASN A 42 25.49 5.73 -3.02
C ASN A 42 25.33 7.14 -2.43
N ARG A 43 24.43 7.27 -1.44
CA ARG A 43 24.11 8.55 -0.78
C ARG A 43 25.32 9.26 -0.13
N ILE A 44 26.29 8.50 0.40
CA ILE A 44 27.50 9.09 1.01
C ILE A 44 28.36 9.72 -0.08
N GLU A 45 28.56 9.00 -1.18
CA GLU A 45 29.34 9.51 -2.31
C GLU A 45 28.66 10.71 -2.99
N THR A 46 27.33 10.69 -3.19
CA THR A 46 26.58 11.84 -3.69
C THR A 46 26.78 13.07 -2.79
N ALA A 47 26.65 12.89 -1.46
CA ALA A 47 26.87 13.96 -0.49
C ALA A 47 28.28 14.55 -0.57
N ASN A 48 29.30 13.68 -0.62
CA ASN A 48 30.70 14.09 -0.69
C ASN A 48 31.02 14.82 -2.00
N ASN A 49 30.53 14.32 -3.14
CA ASN A 49 30.73 14.93 -4.46
C ASN A 49 30.07 16.30 -4.52
N LEU A 50 28.85 16.43 -4.00
CA LEU A 50 28.13 17.70 -3.95
C LEU A 50 28.79 18.70 -3.00
N ALA A 51 29.28 18.25 -1.84
CA ALA A 51 30.01 19.10 -0.91
C ALA A 51 31.29 19.65 -1.54
N LYS A 52 32.09 18.79 -2.19
CA LYS A 52 33.33 19.18 -2.86
C LYS A 52 33.08 20.16 -4.02
N SER A 53 32.08 19.90 -4.86
CA SER A 53 31.78 20.77 -6.00
C SER A 53 31.21 22.13 -5.58
N THR A 54 30.39 22.17 -4.53
CA THR A 54 29.71 23.39 -4.09
C THR A 54 30.58 24.25 -3.17
N PHE A 55 31.30 23.64 -2.22
CA PHE A 55 32.07 24.37 -1.22
C PHE A 55 33.52 24.62 -1.63
N LYS A 56 34.13 23.72 -2.41
CA LYS A 56 35.57 23.67 -2.74
C LYS A 56 36.48 23.47 -1.51
N SER A 57 36.27 24.25 -0.46
CA SER A 57 36.84 24.09 0.88
C SER A 57 35.85 24.56 1.94
N ALA A 58 35.95 24.01 3.16
CA ALA A 58 35.09 24.38 4.28
C ALA A 58 35.83 24.19 5.61
N ASN A 59 35.92 25.24 6.43
CA ASN A 59 36.58 25.15 7.74
C ASN A 59 35.78 24.27 8.73
N THR A 60 34.47 24.23 8.56
CA THR A 60 33.54 23.42 9.36
C THR A 60 32.77 22.47 8.44
N VAL A 61 32.54 21.25 8.88
CA VAL A 61 31.60 20.29 8.25
C VAL A 61 30.54 19.89 9.26
N ILE A 62 29.32 19.62 8.78
CA ILE A 62 28.25 19.08 9.60
C ILE A 62 28.11 17.60 9.29
N LEU A 63 28.13 16.75 10.30
CA LEU A 63 28.00 15.30 10.17
C LEU A 63 26.66 14.83 10.72
N VAL A 64 25.88 14.15 9.88
CA VAL A 64 24.55 13.62 10.23
C VAL A 64 24.41 12.16 9.79
N ASN A 65 23.45 11.44 10.37
CA ASN A 65 23.18 10.07 9.95
C ASN A 65 22.39 10.07 8.63
N GLY A 66 22.95 9.43 7.60
CA GLY A 66 22.36 9.41 6.26
C GLY A 66 21.08 8.57 6.11
N TRP A 67 20.68 7.83 7.15
CA TRP A 67 19.52 6.93 7.15
C TRP A 67 18.37 7.44 8.04
N GLY A 68 18.55 8.56 8.73
CA GLY A 68 17.49 9.27 9.45
C GLY A 68 17.35 10.71 8.94
N TYR A 69 16.15 11.12 8.52
CA TYR A 69 15.96 12.45 7.92
C TYR A 69 15.97 13.58 8.95
N ALA A 70 15.46 13.32 10.15
CA ALA A 70 15.06 14.36 11.10
C ALA A 70 16.22 15.29 11.51
N ASP A 71 17.36 14.71 11.90
CA ASP A 71 18.55 15.46 12.30
C ASP A 71 19.15 16.22 11.12
N ALA A 72 19.08 15.64 9.92
CA ALA A 72 19.65 16.22 8.72
C ALA A 72 18.82 17.39 8.16
N VAL A 73 17.48 17.29 8.16
CA VAL A 73 16.60 18.43 7.81
C VAL A 73 16.82 19.58 8.79
N SER A 74 16.87 19.28 10.10
CA SER A 74 17.13 20.28 11.13
C SER A 74 18.47 20.99 10.91
N ALA A 75 19.46 20.27 10.40
CA ALA A 75 20.80 20.80 10.14
C ALA A 75 20.90 21.68 8.88
N ALA A 76 19.93 21.68 7.96
CA ALA A 76 20.03 22.45 6.71
C ALA A 76 20.20 23.96 6.97
N PRO A 77 19.41 24.64 7.84
CA PRO A 77 19.66 26.04 8.14
C PRO A 77 20.94 26.29 8.95
N LEU A 78 21.35 25.32 9.78
CA LEU A 78 22.63 25.38 10.48
C LEU A 78 23.81 25.37 9.49
N SER A 79 23.69 24.63 8.38
CA SER A 79 24.69 24.55 7.33
C SER A 79 24.96 25.92 6.68
N LYS A 80 23.90 26.71 6.44
CA LYS A 80 24.04 28.09 5.98
C LYS A 80 24.74 28.95 7.03
N LYS A 81 24.30 28.89 8.29
CA LYS A 81 24.87 29.69 9.38
C LYS A 81 26.38 29.46 9.55
N LEU A 82 26.80 28.20 9.45
CA LEU A 82 28.20 27.80 9.62
C LEU A 82 29.00 27.87 8.31
N ASN A 83 28.36 28.17 7.18
CA ASN A 83 28.91 28.04 5.84
C ASN A 83 29.61 26.68 5.64
N ALA A 84 28.92 25.61 6.01
CA ALA A 84 29.46 24.26 6.14
C ALA A 84 28.62 23.27 5.32
N PRO A 85 29.23 22.32 4.59
CA PRO A 85 28.49 21.24 3.93
C PRO A 85 27.99 20.22 4.95
N ILE A 86 26.87 19.57 4.61
CA ILE A 86 26.37 18.38 5.31
C ILE A 86 26.99 17.13 4.67
N LEU A 87 27.67 16.32 5.48
CA LEU A 87 28.18 15.00 5.12
C LEU A 87 27.36 13.92 5.83
N LEU A 88 27.24 12.76 5.19
CA LEU A 88 26.45 11.64 5.68
C LEU A 88 27.34 10.51 6.20
N THR A 89 26.97 9.90 7.32
CA THR A 89 27.62 8.70 7.87
C THR A 89 26.57 7.68 8.33
N LYS A 90 26.97 6.41 8.49
CA LYS A 90 26.21 5.37 9.17
C LYS A 90 26.64 5.26 10.63
N ASN A 91 25.71 4.89 11.50
CA ASN A 91 26.04 4.56 12.89
C ASN A 91 26.57 3.12 13.04
N GLN A 92 27.68 2.80 12.38
CA GLN A 92 28.28 1.46 12.39
C GLN A 92 29.52 1.33 13.29
N GLY A 93 29.72 2.29 14.20
CA GLY A 93 30.79 2.28 15.20
C GLY A 93 32.15 2.81 14.71
N TYR A 94 32.31 3.11 13.42
CA TYR A 94 33.49 3.75 12.82
C TYR A 94 33.06 4.70 11.70
N LEU A 95 33.92 5.68 11.37
CA LEU A 95 33.66 6.60 10.26
C LEU A 95 34.15 6.04 8.91
N GLU A 96 33.30 6.09 7.89
CA GLU A 96 33.59 5.62 6.54
C GLU A 96 34.81 6.33 5.92
N LYS A 97 35.56 5.60 5.09
CA LYS A 97 36.78 6.12 4.48
C LYS A 97 36.47 7.31 3.56
N GLU A 98 35.41 7.22 2.79
CA GLU A 98 34.97 8.24 1.85
C GLU A 98 34.60 9.54 2.58
N VAL A 99 34.01 9.45 3.77
CA VAL A 99 33.69 10.62 4.60
C VAL A 99 34.97 11.23 5.18
N LYS A 100 35.92 10.41 5.67
CA LYS A 100 37.24 10.90 6.12
C LYS A 100 37.98 11.64 5.02
N ASP A 101 37.98 11.08 3.82
CA ASP A 101 38.62 11.67 2.65
C ASP A 101 37.93 12.99 2.28
N ALA A 102 36.60 13.05 2.30
CA ALA A 102 35.87 14.30 2.06
C ALA A 102 36.18 15.39 3.10
N ILE A 103 36.24 15.05 4.39
CA ILE A 103 36.62 16.00 5.48
C ILE A 103 38.03 16.55 5.24
N LYS A 104 38.97 15.68 4.87
CA LYS A 104 40.35 16.05 4.56
C LYS A 104 40.44 16.94 3.33
N ASP A 105 39.78 16.57 2.23
CA ASP A 105 39.81 17.28 0.96
C ASP A 105 39.18 18.67 1.07
N LEU A 106 38.12 18.81 1.89
CA LEU A 106 37.51 20.10 2.21
C LEU A 106 38.40 20.97 3.11
N GLY A 107 39.45 20.41 3.72
CA GLY A 107 40.34 21.12 4.64
C GLY A 107 39.68 21.49 5.97
N ALA A 108 38.70 20.70 6.42
CA ALA A 108 37.93 21.01 7.62
C ALA A 108 38.77 20.89 8.90
N LYS A 109 38.52 21.81 9.84
CA LYS A 109 39.16 21.85 11.17
C LYS A 109 38.16 21.59 12.29
N LYS A 110 36.89 21.92 12.05
CA LYS A 110 35.78 21.71 12.99
C LYS A 110 34.75 20.76 12.39
N ILE A 111 34.24 19.85 13.21
CA ILE A 111 33.15 18.94 12.86
C ILE A 111 32.01 19.17 13.84
N VAL A 112 30.81 19.43 13.32
CA VAL A 112 29.58 19.53 14.11
C VAL A 112 28.74 18.29 13.85
N ILE A 113 28.61 17.43 14.85
CA ILE A 113 27.74 16.25 14.81
C ILE A 113 26.33 16.69 15.22
N VAL A 114 25.33 16.46 14.37
CA VAL A 114 23.92 16.67 14.74
C VAL A 114 23.28 15.30 14.97
N GLY A 115 22.72 15.11 16.16
CA GLY A 115 22.14 13.85 16.61
C GLY A 115 22.83 13.27 17.85
N GLY A 116 22.05 12.52 18.64
CA GLY A 116 22.52 11.88 19.87
C GLY A 116 23.46 10.68 19.62
N ASN A 117 23.98 10.10 20.70
CA ASN A 117 24.87 8.92 20.65
C ASN A 117 24.23 7.70 19.95
N GLY A 118 22.91 7.52 20.10
CA GLY A 118 22.16 6.46 19.43
C GLY A 118 22.09 6.61 17.90
N VAL A 119 22.33 7.81 17.36
CA VAL A 119 22.25 8.11 15.92
C VAL A 119 23.63 8.29 15.30
N ILE A 120 24.61 8.84 16.03
CA ILE A 120 26.03 8.83 15.68
C ILE A 120 26.82 8.54 16.96
N SER A 121 27.45 7.37 17.01
CA SER A 121 28.10 6.87 18.21
C SER A 121 29.24 7.76 18.72
N ASP A 122 29.49 7.71 20.03
CA ASP A 122 30.64 8.37 20.62
C ASP A 122 31.98 7.78 20.16
N LYS A 123 31.99 6.55 19.62
CA LYS A 123 33.17 5.98 18.96
C LYS A 123 33.60 6.84 17.76
N ILE A 124 32.65 7.20 16.89
CA ILE A 124 32.89 8.09 15.74
C ILE A 124 33.33 9.48 16.22
N LYS A 125 32.67 10.03 17.25
CA LYS A 125 33.03 11.33 17.84
C LYS A 125 34.48 11.32 18.36
N ASN A 126 34.85 10.28 19.11
CA ASN A 126 36.18 10.16 19.70
C ASN A 126 37.25 9.95 18.63
N GLU A 127 36.96 9.13 17.61
CA GLU A 127 37.83 8.95 16.44
C GLU A 127 38.14 10.29 15.77
N LEU A 128 37.13 11.13 15.53
CA LEU A 128 37.26 12.45 14.93
C LEU A 128 37.99 13.45 15.84
N SER A 129 37.77 13.39 17.16
CA SER A 129 38.34 14.32 18.14
C SER A 129 39.87 14.22 18.24
N ASN A 130 40.46 13.12 17.78
CA ASN A 130 41.91 12.96 17.71
C ASN A 130 42.59 13.92 16.72
N LYS A 131 41.84 14.48 15.75
CA LYS A 131 42.38 15.32 14.67
C LYS A 131 41.63 16.63 14.46
N TYR A 132 40.37 16.72 14.89
CA TYR A 132 39.48 17.84 14.62
C TYR A 132 38.83 18.36 15.91
N SER A 133 38.42 19.62 15.91
CA SER A 133 37.54 20.14 16.95
C SER A 133 36.13 19.58 16.73
N VAL A 134 35.62 18.72 17.62
CA VAL A 134 34.32 18.08 17.46
C VAL A 134 33.29 18.60 18.46
N GLU A 135 32.15 19.09 17.97
CA GLU A 135 31.00 19.52 18.75
C GLU A 135 29.80 18.62 18.44
N ARG A 136 28.96 18.30 19.44
CA ARG A 136 27.72 17.55 19.23
C ARG A 136 26.52 18.41 19.64
N ILE A 137 25.57 18.56 18.72
CA ILE A 137 24.27 19.19 18.95
C ILE A 137 23.21 18.09 19.04
N ALA A 138 22.66 17.89 20.23
CA ALA A 138 21.61 16.92 20.50
C ALA A 138 20.77 17.36 21.70
N GLY A 139 19.54 16.90 21.76
CA GLY A 139 18.68 17.10 22.92
C GLY A 139 19.25 16.41 24.18
N VAL A 140 19.31 17.14 25.30
CA VAL A 140 19.83 16.64 26.58
C VAL A 140 18.71 16.12 27.47
N LYS A 141 17.65 16.93 27.68
CA LYS A 141 16.47 16.57 28.48
C LYS A 141 15.49 15.75 27.65
N ASP A 142 15.08 16.32 26.52
CA ASP A 142 14.32 15.62 25.49
C ASP A 142 15.33 14.95 24.56
N LYS A 143 15.48 13.62 24.65
CA LYS A 143 16.41 12.84 23.84
C LYS A 143 15.81 12.38 22.49
N THR A 144 14.59 12.83 22.18
CA THR A 144 13.93 12.53 20.90
C THR A 144 14.41 13.47 19.79
N ARG A 145 13.97 13.23 18.56
CA ARG A 145 14.21 14.13 17.42
C ARG A 145 13.68 15.55 17.67
N MET A 146 12.64 15.71 18.50
CA MET A 146 12.10 17.03 18.84
C MET A 146 13.08 17.83 19.70
N GLY A 147 13.74 17.16 20.65
CA GLY A 147 14.77 17.78 21.48
C GLY A 147 16.03 18.15 20.70
N THR A 148 16.46 17.30 19.77
CA THR A 148 17.56 17.66 18.85
C THR A 148 17.17 18.81 17.93
N ASN A 149 15.97 18.78 17.35
CA ASN A 149 15.44 19.85 16.52
C ASN A 149 15.41 21.20 17.27
N ALA A 150 14.90 21.22 18.50
CA ALA A 150 14.91 22.41 19.35
C ALA A 150 16.33 22.93 19.62
N LYS A 151 17.29 22.04 19.91
CA LYS A 151 18.69 22.43 20.15
C LYS A 151 19.37 22.99 18.90
N VAL A 152 19.10 22.42 17.73
CA VAL A 152 19.59 22.96 16.46
C VAL A 152 18.97 24.33 16.19
N ALA A 153 17.67 24.51 16.45
CA ALA A 153 16.99 25.80 16.31
C ALA A 153 17.56 26.87 17.25
N GLU A 154 17.84 26.53 18.51
CA GLU A 154 18.53 27.43 19.46
C GLU A 154 19.89 27.88 18.91
N GLU A 155 20.68 26.94 18.39
CA GLU A 155 22.00 27.25 17.83
C GLU A 155 21.89 28.09 16.56
N ILE A 156 20.89 27.88 15.70
CA ILE A 156 20.61 28.74 14.55
C ILE A 156 20.28 30.18 15.01
N LEU A 157 19.40 30.33 16.01
CA LEU A 157 18.91 31.61 16.50
C LEU A 157 19.92 32.38 17.37
N LYS A 158 20.97 31.73 17.85
CA LYS A 158 22.01 32.35 18.69
C LYS A 158 22.72 33.50 17.96
N GLY A 159 22.51 34.74 18.41
CA GLY A 159 23.07 35.94 17.77
C GLY A 159 22.42 36.29 16.42
N SER A 160 21.29 35.67 16.08
CA SER A 160 20.49 36.00 14.90
C SER A 160 19.39 37.01 15.26
N SER A 161 19.06 37.89 14.33
CA SER A 161 17.87 38.78 14.41
C SER A 161 16.62 38.17 13.77
N VAL A 162 16.69 36.91 13.32
CA VAL A 162 15.56 36.19 12.73
C VAL A 162 14.47 35.96 13.77
N ASP A 163 13.25 36.37 13.43
CA ASP A 163 12.05 36.24 14.25
C ASP A 163 11.02 35.24 13.68
N THR A 164 11.39 34.50 12.63
CA THR A 164 10.47 33.62 11.89
C THR A 164 11.01 32.20 11.84
N ALA A 165 10.12 31.21 12.02
CA ALA A 165 10.40 29.78 11.93
C ALA A 165 9.41 29.08 10.99
N ILE A 166 9.81 27.94 10.42
CA ILE A 166 8.92 27.10 9.61
C ILE A 166 8.64 25.80 10.36
N LEU A 167 7.38 25.57 10.74
CA LEU A 167 6.91 24.35 11.37
C LEU A 167 6.45 23.35 10.30
N VAL A 168 6.95 22.13 10.42
CA VAL A 168 6.59 20.98 9.58
C VAL A 168 6.30 19.77 10.46
N ASN A 169 5.61 18.77 9.92
CA ASN A 169 5.62 17.47 10.58
C ASN A 169 7.04 16.89 10.46
N GLY A 170 7.61 16.43 11.58
CA GLY A 170 8.93 15.82 11.64
C GLY A 170 8.93 14.44 12.30
N GLN A 171 7.75 13.88 12.59
CA GLN A 171 7.57 12.56 13.21
C GLN A 171 6.82 11.60 12.28
N ASP A 172 5.60 11.98 11.91
CA ASP A 172 4.61 11.15 11.21
C ASP A 172 4.60 11.42 9.69
N GLY A 173 5.39 12.39 9.24
CA GLY A 173 5.62 12.72 7.83
C GLY A 173 6.89 13.55 7.69
N TYR A 174 7.65 13.37 6.61
CA TYR A 174 8.94 14.06 6.40
C TYR A 174 9.01 14.86 5.10
N ALA A 175 8.10 14.59 4.17
CA ALA A 175 8.07 15.17 2.84
C ALA A 175 8.05 16.71 2.88
N ASP A 176 7.17 17.27 3.70
CA ASP A 176 7.03 18.73 3.86
C ASP A 176 8.32 19.36 4.42
N ALA A 177 9.03 18.61 5.26
CA ALA A 177 10.28 19.03 5.85
C ALA A 177 11.40 19.17 4.80
N LEU A 178 11.41 18.30 3.78
CA LEU A 178 12.32 18.44 2.62
C LEU A 178 11.98 19.67 1.79
N SER A 179 10.69 19.92 1.55
CA SER A 179 10.21 21.03 0.73
C SER A 179 10.63 22.40 1.25
N VAL A 180 10.84 22.54 2.57
CA VAL A 180 11.18 23.82 3.20
C VAL A 180 12.67 23.96 3.54
N ALA A 181 13.47 22.88 3.46
CA ALA A 181 14.83 22.86 4.01
C ALA A 181 15.75 23.90 3.35
N SER A 182 15.75 23.98 2.01
CA SER A 182 16.55 24.96 1.26
C SER A 182 16.11 26.40 1.51
N ILE A 183 14.79 26.62 1.59
CA ILE A 183 14.19 27.94 1.88
C ILE A 183 14.57 28.41 3.29
N ALA A 184 14.32 27.56 4.28
CA ALA A 184 14.62 27.84 5.67
C ALA A 184 16.11 28.16 5.83
N ALA A 185 16.96 27.39 5.15
CA ALA A 185 18.39 27.63 5.17
C ALA A 185 18.79 28.95 4.47
N GLY A 186 18.25 29.26 3.30
CA GLY A 186 18.50 30.52 2.60
C GLY A 186 18.09 31.76 3.40
N LYS A 187 16.97 31.66 4.15
CA LYS A 187 16.43 32.73 5.00
C LYS A 187 17.04 32.78 6.41
N GLY A 188 17.77 31.74 6.81
CA GLY A 188 18.23 31.57 8.19
C GLY A 188 17.11 31.24 9.19
N TYR A 189 15.96 30.78 8.71
CA TYR A 189 14.84 30.35 9.54
C TYR A 189 15.12 28.96 10.12
N PRO A 190 14.91 28.71 11.41
CA PRO A 190 14.91 27.35 11.92
C PRO A 190 13.70 26.57 11.35
N VAL A 191 13.95 25.34 10.93
CA VAL A 191 12.89 24.34 10.70
C VAL A 191 12.54 23.74 12.04
N LEU A 192 11.28 23.83 12.45
CA LEU A 192 10.76 23.30 13.70
C LEU A 192 9.89 22.08 13.43
N PHE A 193 9.98 21.08 14.29
CA PHE A 193 9.20 19.86 14.16
C PHE A 193 7.98 19.82 15.09
N ALA A 194 6.90 19.28 14.54
CA ALA A 194 5.73 18.83 15.26
C ALA A 194 5.41 17.38 14.90
N SER A 195 4.46 16.80 15.63
CA SER A 195 3.72 15.61 15.22
C SER A 195 2.30 15.99 14.80
N SER A 196 1.55 15.04 14.23
CA SER A 196 0.12 15.17 13.98
C SER A 196 -0.71 15.37 15.26
N LYS A 197 -0.13 15.02 16.43
CA LYS A 197 -0.79 15.09 17.73
C LYS A 197 -0.50 16.41 18.45
N ASN A 198 0.75 16.88 18.44
CA ASN A 198 1.19 18.04 19.22
C ASN A 198 2.52 18.66 18.73
N VAL A 199 2.83 19.84 19.27
CA VAL A 199 4.19 20.41 19.28
C VAL A 199 4.81 20.14 20.65
N ALA A 200 5.99 19.53 20.69
CA ALA A 200 6.70 19.20 21.93
C ALA A 200 7.09 20.47 22.71
N ASP A 201 7.14 20.38 24.05
CA ASP A 201 7.46 21.54 24.89
C ASP A 201 8.87 22.08 24.63
N SER A 202 9.82 21.21 24.29
CA SER A 202 11.17 21.59 23.85
C SER A 202 11.11 22.58 22.67
N VAL A 203 10.27 22.31 21.67
CA VAL A 203 10.07 23.17 20.49
C VAL A 203 9.25 24.42 20.84
N LYS A 204 8.16 24.28 21.61
CA LYS A 204 7.35 25.42 22.07
C LYS A 204 8.18 26.44 22.85
N ASN A 205 9.12 25.98 23.66
CA ASN A 205 9.99 26.84 24.44
C ASN A 205 10.91 27.68 23.54
N VAL A 206 11.44 27.11 22.45
CA VAL A 206 12.23 27.88 21.47
C VAL A 206 11.38 28.99 20.85
N ILE A 207 10.14 28.67 20.44
CA ILE A 207 9.20 29.63 19.86
C ILE A 207 8.92 30.78 20.84
N LYS A 208 8.56 30.45 22.09
CA LYS A 208 8.21 31.44 23.12
C LYS A 208 9.38 32.32 23.54
N GLN A 209 10.55 31.73 23.81
CA GLN A 209 11.72 32.46 24.30
C GLN A 209 12.28 33.45 23.27
N LYS A 210 12.09 33.17 21.98
CA LYS A 210 12.59 33.99 20.87
C LYS A 210 11.50 34.80 20.18
N GLY A 211 10.24 34.70 20.63
CA GLY A 211 9.10 35.42 20.06
C GLY A 211 8.87 35.10 18.58
N LEU A 212 9.02 33.83 18.19
CA LEU A 212 9.03 33.46 16.77
C LEU A 212 7.63 33.49 16.15
N LYS A 213 7.50 34.12 14.97
CA LYS A 213 6.39 33.92 14.05
C LYS A 213 6.53 32.54 13.39
N VAL A 214 5.47 31.74 13.46
CA VAL A 214 5.49 30.35 12.97
C VAL A 214 4.74 30.25 11.64
N LEU A 215 5.48 30.01 10.55
CA LEU A 215 4.91 29.61 9.27
C LEU A 215 4.73 28.10 9.26
N VAL A 216 3.65 27.58 8.68
CA VAL A 216 3.36 26.14 8.66
C VAL A 216 3.27 25.62 7.24
N VAL A 217 3.94 24.49 7.00
CA VAL A 217 3.90 23.77 5.72
C VAL A 217 3.49 22.32 5.96
N GLY A 218 2.57 21.85 5.12
CA GLY A 218 1.97 20.51 5.18
C GLY A 218 0.45 20.59 5.21
N GLY A 219 -0.24 19.51 4.85
CA GLY A 219 -1.70 19.43 4.86
C GLY A 219 -2.32 19.34 6.25
N SER A 220 -3.64 19.45 6.35
CA SER A 220 -4.39 19.25 7.61
C SER A 220 -4.28 17.82 8.15
N GLY A 221 -4.07 16.82 7.29
CA GLY A 221 -3.89 15.42 7.70
C GLY A 221 -2.58 15.14 8.46
N VAL A 222 -1.51 15.89 8.16
CA VAL A 222 -0.20 15.73 8.83
C VAL A 222 0.06 16.81 9.89
N LEU A 223 -0.51 18.00 9.73
CA LEU A 223 -0.49 19.07 10.73
C LEU A 223 -1.90 19.64 10.91
N PRO A 224 -2.72 19.04 11.80
CA PRO A 224 -4.07 19.52 12.08
C PRO A 224 -4.10 20.92 12.71
N HIS A 225 -5.21 21.64 12.57
CA HIS A 225 -5.36 22.99 13.13
C HIS A 225 -5.09 23.05 14.65
N LYS A 226 -5.47 22.03 15.42
CA LYS A 226 -5.19 21.98 16.86
C LYS A 226 -3.69 22.07 17.18
N VAL A 227 -2.84 21.44 16.37
CA VAL A 227 -1.39 21.44 16.55
C VAL A 227 -0.84 22.82 16.21
N ILE A 228 -1.28 23.39 15.08
CA ILE A 228 -0.86 24.70 14.58
C ILE A 228 -1.25 25.81 15.56
N ASN A 229 -2.48 25.77 16.07
CA ASN A 229 -3.01 26.76 17.01
C ASN A 229 -2.25 26.74 18.34
N SER A 230 -1.68 25.59 18.75
CA SER A 230 -0.89 25.48 19.98
C SER A 230 0.39 26.32 19.98
N VAL A 231 0.81 26.82 18.81
CA VAL A 231 1.97 27.70 18.62
C VAL A 231 1.64 28.93 17.77
N SER A 232 0.35 29.27 17.63
CA SER A 232 -0.14 30.40 16.82
C SER A 232 0.42 30.39 15.39
N GLY A 233 0.54 29.20 14.79
CA GLY A 233 1.11 29.05 13.45
C GLY A 233 0.15 29.47 12.34
N ASN A 234 0.72 29.91 11.21
CA ASN A 234 -0.01 30.29 10.00
C ASN A 234 0.37 29.36 8.84
N ARG A 235 -0.60 28.60 8.30
CA ARG A 235 -0.34 27.69 7.15
C ARG A 235 -0.12 28.50 5.87
N ILE A 236 1.04 28.29 5.23
CA ILE A 236 1.43 29.01 4.01
C ILE A 236 1.39 28.14 2.76
N ALA A 237 1.54 26.82 2.88
CA ALA A 237 1.53 25.90 1.75
C ALA A 237 1.12 24.48 2.15
N SER A 238 0.35 23.83 1.27
CA SER A 238 0.01 22.41 1.35
C SER A 238 -0.41 21.90 -0.03
N GLY A 239 0.08 20.73 -0.44
CA GLY A 239 -0.37 19.99 -1.61
C GLY A 239 -1.01 18.66 -1.23
N ALA A 240 -1.60 17.99 -2.22
CA ALA A 240 -2.09 16.62 -2.10
C ALA A 240 -0.94 15.62 -1.87
N ASP A 241 0.25 15.95 -2.36
CA ASP A 241 1.45 15.15 -2.20
C ASP A 241 2.70 16.01 -1.93
N ARG A 242 3.85 15.33 -1.80
CA ARG A 242 5.16 15.94 -1.50
C ARG A 242 5.68 16.83 -2.62
N PHE A 243 5.38 16.50 -3.88
CA PHE A 243 5.84 17.22 -5.06
C PHE A 243 5.02 18.49 -5.23
N GLU A 244 3.70 18.40 -5.09
CA GLU A 244 2.82 19.57 -5.11
C GLU A 244 3.10 20.51 -3.93
N THR A 245 3.32 19.96 -2.73
CA THR A 245 3.73 20.78 -1.57
C THR A 245 5.06 21.48 -1.83
N ASN A 246 6.05 20.79 -2.44
CA ASN A 246 7.32 21.41 -2.82
C ASN A 246 7.09 22.59 -3.75
N LEU A 247 6.36 22.41 -4.86
CA LEU A 247 6.10 23.50 -5.81
C LEU A 247 5.35 24.67 -5.17
N LYS A 248 4.35 24.41 -4.33
CA LYS A 248 3.62 25.48 -3.60
C LYS A 248 4.50 26.24 -2.61
N VAL A 249 5.41 25.56 -1.92
CA VAL A 249 6.40 26.23 -1.05
C VAL A 249 7.34 27.10 -1.88
N LEU A 250 7.87 26.57 -2.98
CA LEU A 250 8.77 27.34 -3.85
C LEU A 250 8.07 28.56 -4.46
N ASP A 251 6.79 28.42 -4.83
CA ASP A 251 5.99 29.52 -5.38
C ASP A 251 5.70 30.59 -4.32
N TYR A 252 5.34 30.19 -3.09
CA TYR A 252 5.16 31.13 -1.97
C TYR A 252 6.41 31.96 -1.68
N PHE A 253 7.61 31.38 -1.83
CA PHE A 253 8.89 32.04 -1.58
C PHE A 253 9.60 32.54 -2.85
N LYS A 254 8.93 32.50 -4.00
CA LYS A 254 9.52 32.72 -5.34
C LYS A 254 10.34 34.01 -5.43
N ASP A 255 9.83 35.12 -4.90
CA ASP A 255 10.50 36.43 -4.96
C ASP A 255 11.79 36.48 -4.14
N SER A 256 12.02 35.49 -3.27
CA SER A 256 13.20 35.40 -2.42
C SER A 256 14.20 34.33 -2.84
N LEU A 257 13.92 33.62 -3.94
CA LEU A 257 14.75 32.55 -4.45
C LEU A 257 15.64 33.05 -5.58
N ASP A 258 16.89 32.59 -5.60
CA ASP A 258 17.78 32.82 -6.73
C ASP A 258 17.66 31.68 -7.74
N PHE A 259 16.92 31.93 -8.81
CA PHE A 259 16.79 31.00 -9.93
C PHE A 259 17.99 30.98 -10.89
N GLU A 260 19.09 31.71 -10.64
CA GLU A 260 20.33 31.50 -11.40
C GLU A 260 20.96 30.13 -11.11
N ASN A 261 20.63 29.54 -9.96
CA ASN A 261 20.99 28.17 -9.62
C ASN A 261 19.71 27.43 -9.21
N MET A 262 19.46 26.24 -9.74
CA MET A 262 18.35 25.40 -9.28
C MET A 262 18.87 23.99 -9.03
N TYR A 263 18.50 23.42 -7.88
CA TYR A 263 18.83 22.05 -7.55
C TYR A 263 17.60 21.17 -7.77
N VAL A 264 17.82 19.97 -8.28
CA VAL A 264 16.75 19.00 -8.53
C VAL A 264 17.14 17.71 -7.83
N ALA A 265 16.24 17.14 -7.04
CA ALA A 265 16.52 15.94 -6.26
C ALA A 265 15.30 14.99 -6.24
N ALA A 266 15.55 13.73 -5.91
CA ALA A 266 14.50 12.76 -5.69
C ALA A 266 13.57 13.15 -4.52
N GLY A 267 12.26 13.04 -4.71
CA GLY A 267 11.27 13.19 -3.62
C GLY A 267 11.08 11.92 -2.78
N GLY A 268 11.46 10.75 -3.31
CA GLY A 268 11.42 9.45 -2.65
C GLY A 268 10.03 8.80 -2.66
N LYS A 269 9.98 7.46 -2.72
CA LYS A 269 8.74 6.66 -2.56
C LYS A 269 8.52 6.31 -1.08
N THR A 270 9.60 5.97 -0.37
CA THR A 270 9.59 5.53 1.03
C THR A 270 10.36 6.48 1.95
N SER A 271 10.23 6.30 3.26
CA SER A 271 10.90 7.10 4.29
C SER A 271 12.44 7.03 4.31
N TYR A 272 13.10 6.33 3.37
CA TYR A 272 14.56 6.18 3.32
C TYR A 272 15.21 6.85 2.10
N GLU A 273 14.42 7.38 1.16
CA GLU A 273 14.84 7.88 -0.16
C GLU A 273 14.84 9.41 -0.22
N PHE A 274 15.41 10.05 0.80
CA PHE A 274 15.41 11.51 0.96
C PHE A 274 16.82 12.13 0.91
N ALA A 275 17.87 11.30 0.97
CA ALA A 275 19.23 11.74 1.29
C ALA A 275 19.79 12.75 0.28
N ASP A 276 19.49 12.58 -1.00
CA ASP A 276 19.94 13.49 -2.07
C ASP A 276 19.28 14.88 -1.95
N ALA A 277 17.98 14.93 -1.67
CA ALA A 277 17.26 16.20 -1.45
C ALA A 277 17.77 16.96 -0.23
N LEU A 278 18.20 16.24 0.82
CA LEU A 278 18.79 16.86 2.00
C LEU A 278 20.11 17.55 1.72
N VAL A 279 21.05 16.83 1.09
CA VAL A 279 22.37 17.39 0.78
C VAL A 279 22.26 18.46 -0.30
N ALA A 280 21.31 18.31 -1.24
CA ALA A 280 20.91 19.35 -2.17
C ALA A 280 20.44 20.62 -1.45
N SER A 281 19.66 20.50 -0.36
CA SER A 281 19.19 21.65 0.40
C SER A 281 20.33 22.45 1.03
N SER A 282 21.37 21.78 1.55
CA SER A 282 22.57 22.45 2.05
C SER A 282 23.35 23.17 0.94
N ALA A 283 23.44 22.57 -0.26
CA ALA A 283 24.11 23.18 -1.39
C ALA A 283 23.32 24.38 -1.93
N ALA A 284 22.00 24.22 -2.08
CA ALA A 284 21.08 25.24 -2.54
C ALA A 284 21.05 26.46 -1.61
N ALA A 285 21.09 26.24 -0.29
CA ALA A 285 21.17 27.29 0.70
C ALA A 285 22.36 28.24 0.50
N LYS A 286 23.50 27.72 0.04
CA LYS A 286 24.70 28.55 -0.22
C LYS A 286 24.40 29.67 -1.21
N ASN A 287 23.63 29.37 -2.25
CA ASN A 287 23.29 30.28 -3.33
C ASN A 287 21.89 30.91 -3.20
N GLY A 288 21.11 30.55 -2.16
CA GLY A 288 19.71 30.97 -2.06
C GLY A 288 18.81 30.34 -3.12
N ALA A 289 19.22 29.18 -3.66
CA ALA A 289 18.56 28.47 -4.75
C ALA A 289 17.39 27.60 -4.26
N PRO A 290 16.39 27.33 -5.12
CA PRO A 290 15.37 26.33 -4.85
C PRO A 290 15.92 24.90 -4.95
N VAL A 291 15.23 23.98 -4.28
CA VAL A 291 15.33 22.53 -4.51
C VAL A 291 13.98 22.06 -5.02
N VAL A 292 13.94 21.61 -6.27
CA VAL A 292 12.75 21.04 -6.92
C VAL A 292 12.76 19.53 -6.75
N LEU A 293 11.68 18.96 -6.21
CA LEU A 293 11.53 17.52 -6.02
C LEU A 293 10.91 16.85 -7.26
N THR A 294 11.48 15.74 -7.70
CA THR A 294 11.00 14.91 -8.83
C THR A 294 11.57 13.49 -8.72
N GLY A 295 11.69 12.74 -9.82
CA GLY A 295 12.44 11.48 -9.90
C GLY A 295 11.71 10.31 -9.24
N ILE A 296 12.44 9.46 -8.52
CA ILE A 296 11.86 8.32 -7.82
C ILE A 296 10.79 8.78 -6.81
N GLY A 297 9.62 8.13 -6.88
CA GLY A 297 8.42 8.50 -6.13
C GLY A 297 7.49 9.48 -6.86
N ALA A 298 7.96 10.16 -7.92
CA ALA A 298 7.13 11.05 -8.74
C ALA A 298 6.48 10.28 -9.90
N ASN A 299 5.18 10.49 -10.11
CA ASN A 299 4.47 10.07 -11.32
C ASN A 299 4.76 11.00 -12.50
N TYR A 300 4.25 10.67 -13.68
CA TYR A 300 4.47 11.45 -14.91
C TYR A 300 4.09 12.94 -14.76
N ASN A 301 2.89 13.23 -14.24
CA ASN A 301 2.42 14.60 -14.06
C ASN A 301 3.30 15.39 -13.09
N GLN A 302 3.73 14.78 -11.99
CA GLN A 302 4.63 15.39 -11.02
C GLN A 302 6.02 15.68 -11.63
N LYS A 303 6.55 14.76 -12.44
CA LYS A 303 7.79 14.96 -13.20
C LYS A 303 7.67 16.14 -14.17
N SER A 304 6.57 16.17 -14.94
CA SER A 304 6.27 17.25 -15.89
C SER A 304 6.10 18.59 -15.19
N ASN A 305 5.36 18.64 -14.08
CA ASN A 305 5.14 19.84 -13.28
C ASN A 305 6.46 20.41 -12.72
N ALA A 306 7.34 19.55 -12.21
CA ALA A 306 8.68 19.96 -11.76
C ALA A 306 9.50 20.57 -12.91
N ALA A 307 9.50 19.93 -14.07
CA ALA A 307 10.24 20.42 -15.24
C ALA A 307 9.65 21.73 -15.80
N ASN A 308 8.31 21.89 -15.78
CA ASN A 308 7.63 23.13 -16.15
C ASN A 308 7.90 24.26 -15.14
N PHE A 309 7.95 23.96 -13.85
CA PHE A 309 8.37 24.93 -12.84
C PHE A 309 9.79 25.44 -13.11
N ILE A 310 10.73 24.54 -13.43
CA ILE A 310 12.10 24.92 -13.81
C ILE A 310 12.08 25.81 -15.08
N LYS A 311 11.34 25.41 -16.12
CA LYS A 311 11.18 26.18 -17.36
C LYS A 311 10.70 27.61 -17.09
N ASN A 312 9.64 27.74 -16.31
CA ASN A 312 8.91 28.99 -16.10
C ASN A 312 9.65 29.97 -15.18
N ASN A 313 10.62 29.48 -14.41
CA ASN A 313 11.39 30.31 -13.48
C ASN A 313 12.86 30.49 -13.89
N LYS A 314 13.30 29.90 -15.01
CA LYS A 314 14.70 30.04 -15.46
C LYS A 314 15.04 31.48 -15.86
N LYS A 315 16.23 31.92 -15.46
CA LYS A 315 16.94 33.09 -15.98
C LYS A 315 17.89 32.70 -17.14
N ASP A 316 18.43 33.69 -17.85
CA ASP A 316 19.34 33.50 -18.99
C ASP A 316 20.54 32.59 -18.75
N LYS A 317 21.10 32.64 -17.54
CA LYS A 317 22.31 31.90 -17.12
C LYS A 317 22.02 30.83 -16.07
N THR A 318 20.78 30.35 -16.03
CA THR A 318 20.37 29.33 -15.05
C THR A 318 21.26 28.10 -15.14
N LYS A 319 21.82 27.70 -14.01
CA LYS A 319 22.47 26.40 -13.84
C LYS A 319 21.54 25.47 -13.09
N VAL A 320 21.15 24.37 -13.71
CA VAL A 320 20.36 23.31 -13.07
C VAL A 320 21.30 22.17 -12.65
N VAL A 321 21.25 21.78 -11.38
CA VAL A 321 22.07 20.71 -10.82
C VAL A 321 21.16 19.57 -10.37
N LEU A 322 21.20 18.46 -11.11
CA LEU A 322 20.55 17.21 -10.72
C LEU A 322 21.40 16.53 -9.64
N VAL A 323 20.83 16.31 -8.46
CA VAL A 323 21.50 15.71 -7.31
C VAL A 323 21.02 14.26 -7.17
N GLY A 324 21.94 13.32 -7.36
CA GLY A 324 21.66 11.89 -7.34
C GLY A 324 22.02 11.16 -8.64
N GLY A 325 22.10 9.83 -8.55
CA GLY A 325 22.35 8.95 -9.69
C GLY A 325 21.11 8.77 -10.59
N GLU A 326 21.24 8.01 -11.68
CA GLU A 326 20.12 7.70 -12.59
C GLU A 326 19.00 6.90 -11.89
N ALA A 327 19.31 6.16 -10.83
CA ALA A 327 18.29 5.47 -10.01
C ALA A 327 17.42 6.44 -9.18
N SER A 328 17.88 7.67 -8.97
CA SER A 328 17.17 8.69 -8.17
C SER A 328 16.42 9.67 -9.06
N ILE A 329 17.09 10.14 -10.12
CA ILE A 329 16.50 10.95 -11.18
C ILE A 329 16.87 10.26 -12.48
N ASP A 330 15.90 9.59 -13.10
CA ASP A 330 16.09 8.82 -14.31
C ASP A 330 16.53 9.70 -15.50
N ARG A 331 17.00 9.04 -16.57
CA ARG A 331 17.56 9.70 -17.74
C ARG A 331 16.52 10.55 -18.47
N ASP A 332 15.28 10.08 -18.51
CA ASP A 332 14.20 10.74 -19.26
C ASP A 332 13.77 12.03 -18.57
N VAL A 333 13.65 12.03 -17.24
CA VAL A 333 13.44 13.25 -16.45
C VAL A 333 14.59 14.25 -16.65
N ALA A 334 15.83 13.77 -16.68
CA ALA A 334 16.99 14.63 -16.88
C ALA A 334 16.99 15.27 -18.28
N GLU A 335 16.68 14.51 -19.33
CA GLU A 335 16.59 15.04 -20.69
C GLU A 335 15.38 15.95 -20.89
N ASP A 336 14.23 15.68 -20.25
CA ASP A 336 13.07 16.59 -20.26
C ASP A 336 13.44 17.95 -19.66
N ILE A 337 14.04 17.97 -18.46
CA ILE A 337 14.51 19.20 -17.81
C ILE A 337 15.52 19.93 -18.71
N LYS A 338 16.48 19.21 -19.29
CA LYS A 338 17.49 19.78 -20.19
C LYS A 338 16.90 20.37 -21.46
N SER A 339 15.87 19.74 -22.02
CA SER A 339 15.14 20.26 -23.17
C SER A 339 14.44 21.60 -22.84
N LYS A 340 13.84 21.70 -21.65
CA LYS A 340 13.09 22.87 -21.16
C LYS A 340 14.00 24.02 -20.71
N VAL A 341 15.25 23.74 -20.34
CA VAL A 341 16.19 24.74 -19.81
C VAL A 341 16.98 25.45 -20.91
N LYS A 342 17.30 24.79 -22.03
CA LYS A 342 18.04 25.39 -23.16
C LYS A 342 17.42 26.73 -23.60
N LYS A 343 18.28 27.68 -24.00
CA LYS A 343 17.81 28.94 -24.61
C LYS A 343 17.10 28.59 -25.91
N GLU A 344 15.90 29.13 -26.07
CA GLU A 344 15.33 29.30 -27.41
C GLU A 344 16.35 30.16 -28.17
N GLU A 345 16.94 29.61 -29.23
CA GLU A 345 17.46 30.48 -30.29
C GLU A 345 16.32 31.40 -30.69
N ASP A 346 16.60 32.70 -30.83
CA ASP A 346 15.66 33.71 -31.34
C ASP A 346 14.91 33.17 -32.56
N ASN A 347 13.73 32.63 -32.31
CA ASN A 347 12.74 32.27 -33.30
C ASN A 347 11.51 33.13 -33.08
N SER A 348 11.73 34.45 -32.91
CA SER A 348 10.67 35.45 -33.06
C SER A 348 10.11 35.52 -34.50
N ASN A 349 10.46 34.57 -35.36
CA ASN A 349 9.84 34.32 -36.66
C ASN A 349 9.25 32.91 -36.86
N ASN A 350 9.15 32.06 -35.82
CA ASN A 350 8.62 30.69 -36.01
C ASN A 350 7.75 30.15 -34.86
N ASN A 351 6.90 31.02 -34.28
CA ASN A 351 5.72 30.57 -33.53
C ASN A 351 4.61 30.00 -34.45
N ASN A 352 4.87 29.89 -35.76
CA ASN A 352 4.05 29.11 -36.66
C ASN A 352 4.71 27.74 -36.85
N LEU A 353 3.97 26.68 -36.55
CA LEU A 353 4.25 25.34 -37.03
C LEU A 353 4.25 25.37 -38.57
N SER A 354 5.39 25.68 -39.19
CA SER A 354 5.48 25.91 -40.63
C SER A 354 5.44 24.61 -41.42
N GLU A 355 6.04 23.55 -40.87
CA GLU A 355 6.12 22.21 -41.48
C GLU A 355 6.29 21.11 -40.42
N ILE A 356 5.52 20.04 -40.55
CA ILE A 356 5.60 18.83 -39.71
C ILE A 356 6.44 17.78 -40.45
N LYS A 357 7.54 17.32 -39.83
CA LYS A 357 8.48 16.34 -40.41
C LYS A 357 8.44 14.99 -39.72
N SER A 358 8.08 14.97 -38.44
CA SER A 358 7.97 13.73 -37.67
C SER A 358 6.90 13.85 -36.59
N VAL A 359 6.29 12.73 -36.24
CA VAL A 359 5.36 12.59 -35.12
C VAL A 359 5.69 11.32 -34.33
N GLU A 360 5.48 11.36 -33.02
CA GLU A 360 5.69 10.26 -32.08
C GLU A 360 4.49 10.19 -31.12
N GLY A 361 3.90 9.01 -30.92
CA GLY A 361 2.96 8.76 -29.83
C GLY A 361 3.73 8.51 -28.54
N VAL A 362 3.25 9.05 -27.42
CA VAL A 362 3.98 9.06 -26.14
C VAL A 362 3.31 8.20 -25.08
N THR A 363 1.98 8.11 -25.09
CA THR A 363 1.25 7.32 -24.10
C THR A 363 1.45 5.83 -24.35
N ASP A 364 1.99 5.10 -23.37
CA ASP A 364 2.19 3.64 -23.39
C ASP A 364 1.53 2.93 -22.20
N LEU A 365 0.89 3.68 -21.30
CA LEU A 365 0.22 3.17 -20.10
C LEU A 365 -1.00 4.05 -19.75
N ILE A 366 -2.13 3.42 -19.49
CA ILE A 366 -3.39 4.08 -19.11
C ILE A 366 -3.95 3.44 -17.84
N ASP A 367 -4.25 4.25 -16.83
CA ASP A 367 -4.93 3.81 -15.61
C ASP A 367 -6.39 4.28 -15.61
N TYR A 368 -7.32 3.36 -15.85
CA TYR A 368 -8.72 3.70 -16.05
C TYR A 368 -9.48 4.03 -14.76
N THR A 369 -8.88 3.79 -13.59
CA THR A 369 -9.49 4.12 -12.28
C THR A 369 -9.38 5.60 -11.93
N LYS A 370 -8.58 6.37 -12.66
CA LYS A 370 -8.40 7.80 -12.43
C LYS A 370 -9.59 8.58 -12.98
N SER A 371 -10.32 9.26 -12.10
CA SER A 371 -11.43 10.15 -12.49
C SER A 371 -10.98 11.25 -13.46
N GLY A 372 -11.57 11.29 -14.66
CA GLY A 372 -11.31 12.29 -15.70
C GLY A 372 -11.35 11.69 -17.11
N LYS A 373 -11.34 12.55 -18.14
CA LYS A 373 -11.15 12.09 -19.53
C LYS A 373 -9.71 11.61 -19.70
N LEU A 374 -9.50 10.37 -20.15
CA LEU A 374 -8.18 9.82 -20.47
C LEU A 374 -7.75 10.31 -21.86
N CYS A 375 -6.47 10.62 -22.03
CA CYS A 375 -5.92 11.25 -23.23
C CYS A 375 -4.67 10.51 -23.74
N LEU A 376 -4.50 10.48 -25.06
CA LEU A 376 -3.23 10.09 -25.71
C LEU A 376 -2.39 11.34 -26.00
N ASP A 377 -1.11 11.28 -25.65
CA ASP A 377 -0.13 12.35 -25.89
C ASP A 377 0.71 12.07 -27.13
N LEU A 378 1.14 13.14 -27.81
CA LEU A 378 2.02 13.09 -28.98
C LEU A 378 3.14 14.14 -28.91
N LYS A 379 4.21 13.89 -29.67
CA LYS A 379 5.27 14.87 -29.99
C LYS A 379 5.33 15.09 -31.49
N VAL A 380 5.45 16.35 -31.91
CA VAL A 380 5.74 16.74 -33.29
C VAL A 380 7.14 17.34 -33.37
N ASN A 381 7.94 16.91 -34.34
CA ASN A 381 9.33 17.36 -34.52
C ASN A 381 10.15 17.28 -33.20
N ASN A 382 9.89 16.22 -32.41
CA ASN A 382 10.50 15.97 -31.09
C ASN A 382 10.16 17.03 -30.01
N ARG A 383 8.99 17.67 -30.08
CA ARG A 383 8.49 18.63 -29.09
C ARG A 383 6.99 18.42 -28.85
N ASN A 384 6.51 18.82 -27.66
CA ASN A 384 5.09 18.84 -27.36
C ASN A 384 4.45 20.07 -28.01
N PHE A 385 3.29 19.91 -28.63
CA PHE A 385 2.49 20.99 -29.20
C PHE A 385 1.05 20.85 -28.71
N ASP A 386 0.35 21.98 -28.58
CA ASP A 386 -1.10 21.94 -28.40
C ASP A 386 -1.76 21.48 -29.72
N LEU A 387 -2.83 20.69 -29.62
CA LEU A 387 -3.57 20.22 -30.78
C LEU A 387 -4.16 21.40 -31.56
N ASP A 388 -4.56 22.47 -30.85
CA ASP A 388 -5.07 23.69 -31.48
C ASP A 388 -3.97 24.44 -32.26
N GLU A 389 -2.71 24.38 -31.81
CA GLU A 389 -1.59 24.96 -32.56
C GLU A 389 -1.33 24.20 -33.87
N ILE A 390 -1.46 22.87 -33.85
CA ILE A 390 -1.30 22.03 -35.04
C ILE A 390 -2.43 22.30 -36.05
N ARG A 391 -3.68 22.40 -35.58
CA ARG A 391 -4.84 22.74 -36.42
C ARG A 391 -4.78 24.13 -37.00
N ASN A 392 -4.41 25.14 -36.19
CA ASN A 392 -4.28 26.53 -36.64
C ASN A 392 -3.22 26.68 -37.74
N ALA A 393 -2.25 25.75 -37.82
CA ALA A 393 -1.28 25.64 -38.90
C ALA A 393 -1.76 24.88 -40.15
N GLY A 394 -3.04 24.47 -40.18
CA GLY A 394 -3.71 23.82 -41.30
C GLY A 394 -3.41 22.33 -41.43
N TYR A 395 -3.07 21.65 -40.33
CA TYR A 395 -2.87 20.20 -40.31
C TYR A 395 -4.08 19.49 -39.68
N GLU A 396 -4.34 18.29 -40.17
CA GLU A 396 -5.31 17.34 -39.64
C GLU A 396 -4.56 16.23 -38.90
N ILE A 397 -5.12 15.75 -37.79
CA ILE A 397 -4.49 14.75 -36.90
C ILE A 397 -5.50 13.63 -36.68
N GLU A 398 -5.05 12.40 -36.86
CA GLU A 398 -5.82 11.18 -36.67
C GLU A 398 -5.03 10.22 -35.77
N PHE A 399 -5.68 9.65 -34.77
CA PHE A 399 -5.14 8.54 -33.99
C PHE A 399 -5.76 7.24 -34.48
N GLN A 400 -4.94 6.32 -34.94
CA GLN A 400 -5.38 5.01 -35.44
C GLN A 400 -4.99 3.94 -34.42
N SER A 401 -5.97 3.25 -33.85
CA SER A 401 -5.78 2.20 -32.84
C SER A 401 -6.13 0.80 -33.36
N SER A 402 -5.55 -0.24 -32.76
CA SER A 402 -5.94 -1.63 -32.96
C SER A 402 -7.38 -1.90 -32.49
N GLU A 403 -7.86 -1.16 -31.48
CA GLU A 403 -9.15 -1.36 -30.82
C GLU A 403 -10.10 -0.16 -30.95
N GLU A 404 -11.41 -0.38 -30.75
CA GLU A 404 -12.44 0.68 -30.80
C GLU A 404 -12.52 1.45 -29.48
N ILE A 405 -11.66 2.45 -29.29
CA ILE A 405 -11.45 3.15 -28.01
C ILE A 405 -11.73 4.66 -28.02
N PHE A 406 -11.95 5.27 -29.20
CA PHE A 406 -12.19 6.71 -29.30
C PHE A 406 -13.69 7.03 -29.37
N GLU A 407 -14.15 8.06 -28.65
CA GLU A 407 -15.57 8.45 -28.59
C GLU A 407 -15.92 9.56 -29.60
N ASP A 408 -16.95 9.33 -30.44
CA ASP A 408 -17.57 10.34 -31.30
C ASP A 408 -19.10 10.35 -31.09
N GLU A 409 -19.60 11.39 -30.41
CA GLU A 409 -20.99 11.84 -30.14
C GLU A 409 -22.09 10.79 -29.83
N ARG A 410 -21.77 9.48 -29.76
CA ARG A 410 -22.54 8.30 -29.29
C ARG A 410 -21.97 6.93 -29.75
N LYS A 411 -20.79 6.84 -30.38
CA LYS A 411 -20.19 5.55 -30.85
C LYS A 411 -18.67 5.49 -30.60
N THR A 412 -18.15 4.27 -30.44
CA THR A 412 -16.71 3.97 -30.37
C THR A 412 -16.11 3.75 -31.77
N SER A 413 -14.86 4.16 -31.98
CA SER A 413 -14.14 3.94 -33.25
C SER A 413 -12.66 3.56 -33.04
N LYS A 414 -12.07 2.91 -34.04
CA LYS A 414 -10.61 2.66 -34.11
C LYS A 414 -9.82 3.90 -34.51
N THR A 415 -10.49 4.89 -35.09
CA THR A 415 -9.90 6.09 -35.65
C THR A 415 -10.49 7.31 -34.95
N GLY A 416 -9.69 7.93 -34.09
CA GLY A 416 -10.06 9.19 -33.44
C GLY A 416 -9.72 10.36 -34.36
N GLU A 417 -10.68 10.79 -35.19
CA GLU A 417 -10.65 12.16 -35.73
C GLU A 417 -11.09 13.10 -34.61
N LEU A 418 -10.28 14.10 -34.31
CA LEU A 418 -10.71 15.10 -33.35
C LEU A 418 -11.87 15.93 -33.93
N LEU A 419 -13.10 15.73 -33.43
CA LEU A 419 -14.27 16.52 -33.82
C LEU A 419 -13.96 18.02 -33.83
N LYS A 420 -14.27 18.70 -34.94
CA LYS A 420 -14.34 20.16 -35.01
C LYS A 420 -15.44 20.61 -34.04
N GLY A 421 -15.07 20.95 -32.81
CA GLY A 421 -16.02 21.47 -31.83
C GLY A 421 -16.85 22.59 -32.45
N LYS A 422 -18.18 22.47 -32.38
CA LYS A 422 -19.07 23.57 -32.77
C LYS A 422 -18.74 24.77 -31.88
N GLU A 423 -18.68 25.94 -32.52
CA GLU A 423 -18.46 27.22 -31.89
C GLU A 423 -19.48 27.43 -30.75
N GLY A 424 -19.02 27.30 -29.49
CA GLY A 424 -19.88 27.46 -28.31
C GLY A 424 -19.58 26.53 -27.12
N ASP A 425 -18.79 25.48 -27.30
CA ASP A 425 -18.49 24.54 -26.22
C ASP A 425 -17.44 25.11 -25.24
N LYS A 426 -17.81 25.27 -23.97
CA LYS A 426 -17.01 26.01 -22.97
C LYS A 426 -15.86 25.20 -22.38
N ASP A 427 -15.82 23.89 -22.62
CA ASP A 427 -14.88 22.96 -21.99
C ASP A 427 -13.66 22.60 -22.86
N VAL A 428 -13.53 23.16 -24.07
CA VAL A 428 -12.44 22.84 -25.02
C VAL A 428 -11.20 23.73 -24.82
N LYS A 429 -11.24 24.73 -23.93
CA LYS A 429 -10.21 25.80 -23.93
C LYS A 429 -8.88 25.51 -23.24
N ASN A 430 -8.66 24.35 -22.61
CA ASN A 430 -7.48 24.12 -21.76
C ASN A 430 -6.88 22.69 -21.79
N GLY A 431 -6.82 22.00 -22.93
CA GLY A 431 -6.19 20.66 -22.96
C GLY A 431 -5.66 20.21 -24.32
N THR A 432 -4.40 19.76 -24.33
CA THR A 432 -3.66 19.24 -25.50
C THR A 432 -4.05 17.83 -25.94
N GLY A 433 -5.28 17.37 -25.63
CA GLY A 433 -5.70 15.97 -25.80
C GLY A 433 -6.99 15.80 -26.62
N LEU A 434 -7.14 14.64 -27.25
CA LEU A 434 -8.41 14.17 -27.82
C LEU A 434 -9.51 14.20 -26.76
N ALA A 435 -10.69 14.69 -27.14
CA ALA A 435 -11.85 14.69 -26.28
C ALA A 435 -12.34 13.24 -26.07
N GLY A 436 -11.77 12.56 -25.07
CA GLY A 436 -12.27 11.30 -24.51
C GLY A 436 -11.77 10.04 -25.21
N LEU A 437 -10.81 9.35 -24.60
CA LEU A 437 -10.77 7.89 -24.70
C LEU A 437 -11.97 7.32 -23.94
N TYR A 438 -12.76 6.47 -24.59
CA TYR A 438 -13.80 5.70 -23.93
C TYR A 438 -13.16 4.44 -23.33
N THR A 439 -12.75 4.52 -22.07
CA THR A 439 -12.32 3.32 -21.32
C THR A 439 -13.38 2.87 -20.31
N TYR A 440 -14.60 3.42 -20.35
CA TYR A 440 -15.69 2.99 -19.49
C TYR A 440 -16.40 1.76 -20.09
N ASN A 441 -15.63 0.70 -20.30
CA ASN A 441 -16.20 -0.63 -20.45
C ASN A 441 -15.45 -1.56 -19.49
N PRO A 442 -15.98 -1.83 -18.28
CA PRO A 442 -15.37 -2.75 -17.33
C PRO A 442 -15.19 -4.17 -17.89
N SER A 443 -15.80 -4.49 -19.04
CA SER A 443 -15.65 -5.76 -19.76
C SER A 443 -14.53 -5.78 -20.80
N LYS A 444 -13.79 -4.67 -21.02
CA LYS A 444 -12.68 -4.61 -22.00
C LYS A 444 -11.43 -3.99 -21.36
N THR A 445 -10.66 -4.85 -20.71
CA THR A 445 -9.31 -4.60 -20.18
C THR A 445 -8.22 -4.80 -21.24
N ASP A 446 -8.56 -4.72 -22.54
CA ASP A 446 -7.64 -5.10 -23.60
C ASP A 446 -6.60 -3.99 -23.83
N ASP A 447 -5.32 -4.35 -23.66
CA ASP A 447 -4.19 -3.57 -24.16
C ASP A 447 -4.40 -3.28 -25.65
N PHE A 448 -4.11 -2.07 -26.09
CA PHE A 448 -4.27 -1.68 -27.48
C PHE A 448 -2.97 -1.08 -28.01
N SER A 449 -2.80 -1.09 -29.32
CA SER A 449 -1.78 -0.26 -29.96
C SER A 449 -2.42 0.95 -30.63
N TYR A 450 -1.65 2.01 -30.82
CA TYR A 450 -2.03 3.11 -31.69
C TYR A 450 -0.85 3.71 -32.42
N LYS A 451 -1.14 4.47 -33.47
CA LYS A 451 -0.22 5.37 -34.14
C LYS A 451 -0.91 6.69 -34.44
N VAL A 452 -0.10 7.73 -34.61
CA VAL A 452 -0.56 9.08 -34.92
C VAL A 452 -0.26 9.37 -36.38
N VAL A 453 -1.28 9.75 -37.13
CA VAL A 453 -1.18 10.17 -38.53
C VAL A 453 -1.49 11.67 -38.59
N ILE A 454 -0.60 12.42 -39.24
CA ILE A 454 -0.81 13.85 -39.48
C ILE A 454 -0.88 14.07 -40.99
N SER A 455 -1.91 14.78 -41.45
CA SER A 455 -2.13 15.12 -42.85
C SER A 455 -2.31 16.62 -43.07
N LYS A 456 -2.16 17.08 -44.31
CA LYS A 456 -2.43 18.46 -44.74
C LYS A 456 -3.01 18.43 -46.13
N ASN A 457 -4.19 19.04 -46.32
CA ASN A 457 -4.95 19.02 -47.56
C ASN A 457 -5.13 17.59 -48.13
N GLY A 458 -5.39 16.61 -47.25
CA GLY A 458 -5.60 15.21 -47.63
C GLY A 458 -4.33 14.39 -47.93
N SER A 459 -3.12 14.97 -47.84
CA SER A 459 -1.86 14.21 -47.94
C SER A 459 -1.25 13.94 -46.56
N ILE A 460 -0.85 12.69 -46.27
CA ILE A 460 -0.11 12.35 -45.04
C ILE A 460 1.27 13.03 -45.08
N VAL A 461 1.59 13.80 -44.04
CA VAL A 461 2.86 14.52 -43.89
C VAL A 461 3.78 13.88 -42.84
N ALA A 462 3.22 13.18 -41.85
CA ALA A 462 3.99 12.42 -40.86
C ALA A 462 3.15 11.30 -40.25
N GLU A 463 3.80 10.20 -39.88
CA GLU A 463 3.20 9.05 -39.22
C GLU A 463 4.14 8.56 -38.11
N SER A 464 3.59 8.24 -36.93
CA SER A 464 4.39 7.73 -35.81
C SER A 464 4.68 6.25 -35.98
N LYS A 465 5.65 5.75 -35.21
CA LYS A 465 5.69 4.31 -34.91
C LYS A 465 4.44 3.92 -34.12
N GLU A 466 4.12 2.64 -34.20
CA GLU A 466 3.11 2.03 -33.36
C GLU A 466 3.58 2.01 -31.90
N VAL A 467 2.68 2.41 -31.00
CA VAL A 467 2.88 2.45 -29.55
C VAL A 467 1.89 1.47 -28.93
N PHE A 468 2.39 0.57 -28.09
CA PHE A 468 1.56 -0.35 -27.32
C PHE A 468 1.19 0.33 -26.01
N VAL A 469 -0.08 0.26 -25.66
CA VAL A 469 -0.67 0.87 -24.47
C VAL A 469 -1.18 -0.23 -23.57
N ASP A 470 -0.59 -0.30 -22.37
CA ASP A 470 -1.07 -1.17 -21.32
C ASP A 470 -2.23 -0.48 -20.58
N VAL A 471 -3.40 -1.10 -20.55
CA VAL A 471 -4.57 -0.59 -19.82
C VAL A 471 -4.61 -1.26 -18.45
N ILE A 472 -4.39 -0.47 -17.39
CA ILE A 472 -4.18 -0.97 -16.03
C ILE A 472 -5.29 -0.54 -15.07
N ASN A 473 -5.64 -1.44 -14.15
CA ASN A 473 -6.48 -1.15 -12.99
C ASN A 473 -5.59 -0.80 -11.79
N GLY A 474 -5.45 0.49 -11.46
CA GLY A 474 -4.48 0.98 -10.47
C GLY A 474 -4.30 0.15 -9.19
N GLU A 475 -5.38 -0.36 -8.59
CA GLU A 475 -5.31 -1.18 -7.36
C GLU A 475 -4.92 -2.64 -7.56
N ASN A 476 -5.11 -3.19 -8.77
CA ASN A 476 -4.96 -4.62 -9.06
C ASN A 476 -3.80 -4.96 -9.99
N THR A 477 -3.18 -3.97 -10.64
CA THR A 477 -2.08 -4.22 -11.56
C THR A 477 -0.77 -4.43 -10.82
N ALA A 478 -0.09 -5.54 -11.13
CA ALA A 478 1.18 -5.88 -10.50
C ALA A 478 2.32 -4.93 -10.90
N THR A 479 3.14 -4.56 -9.91
CA THR A 479 4.53 -4.08 -10.06
C THR A 479 5.56 -5.18 -9.79
N LYS A 480 5.12 -6.35 -9.31
CA LYS A 480 5.89 -7.59 -9.17
C LYS A 480 4.95 -8.70 -8.77
N ILE A 481 5.00 -9.86 -9.44
CA ILE A 481 4.25 -11.05 -9.00
C ILE A 481 5.16 -11.86 -8.05
N ASN A 482 4.75 -11.98 -6.79
CA ASN A 482 5.54 -12.62 -5.73
C ASN A 482 5.22 -14.11 -5.62
N ASP A 483 3.94 -14.47 -5.63
CA ASP A 483 3.49 -15.84 -5.34
C ASP A 483 2.25 -16.23 -6.14
N TYR A 484 1.96 -17.54 -6.20
CA TYR A 484 0.77 -18.12 -6.83
C TYR A 484 0.53 -19.53 -6.26
N VAL A 485 -0.70 -20.01 -6.36
CA VAL A 485 -1.07 -21.39 -5.98
C VAL A 485 -1.62 -22.11 -7.19
N LEU A 486 -1.29 -23.39 -7.37
CA LEU A 486 -1.93 -24.24 -8.38
C LEU A 486 -2.85 -25.21 -7.66
N LYS A 487 -4.14 -25.22 -8.01
CA LYS A 487 -5.12 -26.15 -7.45
C LYS A 487 -5.59 -27.13 -8.54
N LEU A 488 -5.57 -28.43 -8.24
CA LEU A 488 -6.06 -29.47 -9.15
C LEU A 488 -7.59 -29.44 -9.20
N TYR A 489 -8.14 -29.37 -10.41
CA TYR A 489 -9.58 -29.48 -10.65
C TYR A 489 -9.96 -30.94 -10.87
N GLU A 490 -10.99 -31.39 -10.15
CA GLU A 490 -11.62 -32.68 -10.34
C GLU A 490 -13.14 -32.49 -10.46
N ASP A 491 -13.76 -33.14 -11.44
CA ASP A 491 -15.20 -33.08 -11.78
C ASP A 491 -16.06 -33.80 -10.71
N VAL A 492 -15.95 -33.41 -9.43
CA VAL A 492 -16.66 -34.10 -8.34
C VAL A 492 -18.09 -33.57 -8.17
N ASP A 493 -18.34 -32.32 -8.56
CA ASP A 493 -19.67 -31.75 -8.82
C ASP A 493 -19.48 -30.61 -9.84
N GLU A 494 -20.21 -30.63 -10.96
CA GLU A 494 -20.00 -29.68 -12.09
C GLU A 494 -20.20 -28.20 -11.71
N ASP A 495 -20.69 -27.92 -10.50
CA ASP A 495 -21.16 -26.60 -10.11
C ASP A 495 -20.41 -25.94 -8.94
N LYS A 496 -19.42 -26.58 -8.28
CA LYS A 496 -18.78 -25.99 -7.07
C LYS A 496 -17.26 -26.04 -7.00
N MET A 497 -16.61 -24.90 -6.72
CA MET A 497 -15.21 -24.88 -6.28
C MET A 497 -15.16 -25.04 -4.76
N ASP A 498 -14.84 -26.25 -4.30
CA ASP A 498 -14.65 -26.48 -2.88
C ASP A 498 -13.32 -25.88 -2.36
N GLU A 499 -13.29 -25.39 -1.12
CA GLU A 499 -12.06 -24.87 -0.49
C GLU A 499 -10.95 -25.93 -0.45
N ASP A 500 -11.36 -27.20 -0.53
CA ASP A 500 -10.59 -28.41 -0.26
C ASP A 500 -9.90 -29.03 -1.48
N GLN A 501 -9.81 -28.34 -2.62
CA GLN A 501 -9.00 -28.79 -3.77
C GLN A 501 -7.50 -28.97 -3.43
N ILE A 502 -6.87 -30.00 -4.02
CA ILE A 502 -5.45 -30.30 -3.82
C ILE A 502 -4.57 -29.20 -4.39
N THR A 503 -3.64 -28.70 -3.57
CA THR A 503 -2.57 -27.83 -4.03
C THR A 503 -1.43 -28.62 -4.67
N ILE A 504 -1.05 -28.23 -5.88
CA ILE A 504 0.09 -28.79 -6.63
C ILE A 504 1.33 -27.94 -6.39
N TYR A 505 2.39 -28.56 -5.85
CA TYR A 505 3.68 -27.92 -5.57
C TYR A 505 4.75 -28.30 -6.59
N SER A 506 4.60 -29.46 -7.25
CA SER A 506 5.62 -30.04 -8.13
C SER A 506 5.72 -29.37 -9.51
N ASN A 507 4.75 -28.53 -9.88
CA ASN A 507 4.51 -28.03 -11.24
C ASN A 507 4.44 -29.17 -12.30
N THR A 508 4.15 -30.41 -11.86
CA THR A 508 4.04 -31.59 -12.73
C THR A 508 2.57 -31.98 -12.85
N LEU A 509 2.09 -32.05 -14.09
CA LEU A 509 0.72 -32.41 -14.44
C LEU A 509 0.70 -33.70 -15.26
N ILE A 510 -0.44 -34.38 -15.27
CA ILE A 510 -0.71 -35.55 -16.11
C ILE A 510 -1.65 -35.10 -17.24
N ALA A 511 -1.40 -35.57 -18.47
CA ALA A 511 -2.25 -35.25 -19.61
C ALA A 511 -3.73 -35.56 -19.32
N GLY A 512 -4.60 -34.57 -19.51
CA GLY A 512 -6.01 -34.58 -19.13
C GLY A 512 -6.33 -33.86 -17.82
N GLU A 513 -5.35 -33.61 -16.94
CA GLU A 513 -5.55 -32.80 -15.73
C GLU A 513 -5.81 -31.33 -16.09
N LYS A 514 -6.66 -30.69 -15.30
CA LYS A 514 -6.89 -29.24 -15.33
C LYS A 514 -6.46 -28.68 -13.97
N VAL A 515 -5.79 -27.53 -13.96
CA VAL A 515 -5.42 -26.84 -12.72
C VAL A 515 -5.83 -25.37 -12.80
N PHE A 516 -6.36 -24.84 -11.70
CA PHE A 516 -6.59 -23.41 -11.53
C PHE A 516 -5.35 -22.73 -10.99
N ILE A 517 -5.11 -21.51 -11.46
CA ILE A 517 -4.15 -20.64 -10.81
C ILE A 517 -4.84 -19.77 -9.76
N THR A 518 -4.69 -20.25 -8.54
CA THR A 518 -5.01 -19.67 -7.25
C THR A 518 -4.21 -18.42 -6.88
N ASP A 519 -4.74 -17.56 -6.00
CA ASP A 519 -3.89 -16.85 -5.03
C ASP A 519 -2.71 -16.05 -5.58
N VAL A 520 -2.86 -15.43 -6.76
CA VAL A 520 -1.76 -14.67 -7.36
C VAL A 520 -1.48 -13.45 -6.48
N LYS A 521 -0.35 -13.45 -5.77
CA LYS A 521 0.06 -12.37 -4.88
C LYS A 521 1.08 -11.48 -5.56
N ALA A 522 0.84 -10.18 -5.57
CA ALA A 522 1.68 -9.20 -6.20
C ALA A 522 1.92 -7.98 -5.30
N ASN A 523 3.03 -7.29 -5.55
CA ASN A 523 3.10 -5.87 -5.20
C ASN A 523 2.35 -5.11 -6.28
N THR A 524 1.55 -4.12 -5.93
CA THR A 524 0.65 -3.41 -6.86
C THR A 524 1.12 -1.97 -7.12
N VAL A 525 0.56 -1.33 -8.15
CA VAL A 525 0.94 0.05 -8.56
C VAL A 525 0.63 1.07 -7.46
N ASP A 526 -0.45 0.88 -6.70
CA ASP A 526 -0.83 1.69 -5.53
C ASP A 526 0.09 1.50 -4.30
N GLY A 527 1.03 0.56 -4.37
CA GLY A 527 2.04 0.31 -3.34
C GLY A 527 1.65 -0.69 -2.25
N LYS A 528 0.57 -1.47 -2.41
CA LYS A 528 0.33 -2.64 -1.55
C LYS A 528 1.40 -3.70 -1.83
N GLU A 529 1.84 -4.41 -0.79
CA GLU A 529 2.79 -5.52 -0.89
C GLU A 529 2.05 -6.84 -0.68
N ASN A 530 2.37 -7.86 -1.50
CA ASN A 530 1.74 -9.19 -1.44
C ASN A 530 0.20 -9.19 -1.48
N ALA A 531 -0.41 -8.23 -2.16
CA ALA A 531 -1.85 -8.19 -2.37
C ALA A 531 -2.29 -9.30 -3.34
N LYS A 532 -3.42 -9.96 -3.06
CA LYS A 532 -4.08 -10.86 -4.02
C LYS A 532 -4.55 -10.01 -5.21
N ILE A 533 -4.26 -10.45 -6.42
CA ILE A 533 -4.74 -9.80 -7.64
C ILE A 533 -5.58 -10.78 -8.44
N THR A 534 -6.65 -10.27 -9.05
CA THR A 534 -7.52 -11.01 -9.97
C THR A 534 -7.30 -10.57 -11.42
N ASP A 535 -6.78 -9.36 -11.62
CA ASP A 535 -6.45 -8.77 -12.92
C ASP A 535 -5.10 -9.29 -13.44
N PHE A 536 -5.12 -10.50 -13.99
CA PHE A 536 -3.99 -11.11 -14.67
C PHE A 536 -4.44 -12.03 -15.81
N THR A 537 -3.56 -12.21 -16.80
CA THR A 537 -3.76 -13.13 -17.92
C THR A 537 -2.69 -14.22 -17.94
N LEU A 538 -2.98 -15.30 -18.66
CA LEU A 538 -2.06 -16.43 -18.83
C LEU A 538 -1.67 -16.60 -20.29
N GLU A 539 -0.41 -16.99 -20.51
CA GLU A 539 0.07 -17.42 -21.82
C GLU A 539 0.86 -18.73 -21.72
N SER A 540 0.64 -19.63 -22.68
CA SER A 540 1.45 -20.84 -22.83
C SER A 540 2.47 -20.68 -23.95
N SER A 541 3.74 -20.98 -23.65
CA SER A 541 4.80 -21.03 -24.66
C SER A 541 4.60 -22.16 -25.69
N ASN A 542 3.82 -23.19 -25.33
CA ASN A 542 3.49 -24.31 -26.21
C ASN A 542 2.08 -24.84 -25.87
N PRO A 543 1.03 -24.35 -26.56
CA PRO A 543 -0.35 -24.76 -26.31
C PRO A 543 -0.63 -26.23 -26.67
N PHE A 544 0.25 -26.91 -27.41
CA PHE A 544 0.10 -28.35 -27.68
C PHE A 544 0.48 -29.23 -26.48
N ILE A 545 1.21 -28.69 -25.50
CA ILE A 545 1.59 -29.38 -24.26
C ILE A 545 0.63 -29.02 -23.13
N ALA A 546 0.35 -27.73 -22.94
CA ALA A 546 -0.70 -27.27 -22.04
C ALA A 546 -1.35 -25.99 -22.58
N THR A 547 -2.68 -25.95 -22.62
CA THR A 547 -3.44 -24.76 -22.97
C THR A 547 -3.77 -23.95 -21.73
N VAL A 548 -4.04 -22.66 -21.93
CA VAL A 548 -4.51 -21.74 -20.89
C VAL A 548 -5.86 -21.18 -21.31
N GLY A 549 -6.71 -20.84 -20.35
CA GLY A 549 -8.03 -20.28 -20.60
C GLY A 549 -8.71 -19.86 -19.31
N GLU A 550 -10.02 -19.71 -19.39
CA GLU A 550 -10.88 -19.30 -18.28
C GLU A 550 -12.02 -20.32 -18.14
N ASP A 551 -12.42 -20.61 -16.91
CA ASP A 551 -13.63 -21.38 -16.59
C ASP A 551 -14.36 -20.62 -15.48
N THR A 552 -15.69 -20.60 -15.56
CA THR A 552 -16.55 -19.99 -14.54
C THR A 552 -17.10 -21.09 -13.65
N ILE A 553 -16.92 -20.95 -12.33
CA ILE A 553 -17.43 -21.90 -11.33
C ILE A 553 -18.07 -21.08 -10.20
N ASP A 554 -19.27 -21.45 -9.77
CA ASP A 554 -20.06 -20.67 -8.80
C ASP A 554 -20.25 -19.19 -9.18
N GLY A 555 -20.23 -18.86 -10.47
CA GLY A 555 -20.31 -17.48 -10.95
C GLY A 555 -19.01 -16.67 -10.85
N GLU A 556 -17.90 -17.29 -10.44
CA GLU A 556 -16.57 -16.68 -10.42
C GLU A 556 -15.68 -17.19 -11.55
N ASP A 557 -14.93 -16.28 -12.20
CA ASP A 557 -14.03 -16.61 -13.30
C ASP A 557 -12.63 -17.00 -12.80
N TYR A 558 -12.22 -18.22 -13.13
CA TYR A 558 -10.91 -18.77 -12.79
C TYR A 558 -10.04 -18.94 -14.02
N LYS A 559 -8.76 -18.56 -13.90
CA LYS A 559 -7.76 -18.83 -14.94
C LYS A 559 -7.27 -20.27 -14.82
N VAL A 560 -7.32 -21.03 -15.91
CA VAL A 560 -7.08 -22.48 -15.95
C VAL A 560 -5.92 -22.83 -16.85
N ILE A 561 -5.16 -23.86 -16.47
CA ILE A 561 -4.18 -24.56 -17.30
C ILE A 561 -4.70 -25.97 -17.55
N LYS A 562 -4.88 -26.38 -18.81
CA LYS A 562 -5.32 -27.72 -19.21
C LYS A 562 -4.14 -28.49 -19.80
N ALA A 563 -3.74 -29.60 -19.17
CA ALA A 563 -2.62 -30.42 -19.61
C ALA A 563 -3.03 -31.28 -20.82
N VAL A 564 -2.35 -31.11 -21.96
CA VAL A 564 -2.75 -31.71 -23.25
C VAL A 564 -1.90 -32.92 -23.62
N ALA A 565 -0.58 -32.77 -23.70
CA ALA A 565 0.32 -33.80 -24.18
C ALA A 565 1.65 -33.79 -23.43
N ASP A 566 2.39 -34.89 -23.50
CA ASP A 566 3.65 -35.05 -22.77
C ASP A 566 4.75 -34.12 -23.27
N GLY A 567 5.38 -33.41 -22.35
CA GLY A 567 6.42 -32.42 -22.66
C GLY A 567 6.63 -31.40 -21.56
N ASN A 568 7.37 -30.34 -21.89
CA ASN A 568 7.55 -29.19 -20.99
C ASN A 568 7.01 -27.95 -21.71
N THR A 569 6.35 -27.07 -20.96
CA THR A 569 5.93 -25.75 -21.43
C THR A 569 6.09 -24.73 -20.31
N THR A 570 6.38 -23.49 -20.68
CA THR A 570 6.35 -22.37 -19.76
C THR A 570 4.97 -21.70 -19.82
N ILE A 571 4.31 -21.57 -18.68
CA ILE A 571 3.13 -20.72 -18.50
C ILE A 571 3.59 -19.38 -17.94
N THR A 572 3.16 -18.28 -18.56
CA THR A 572 3.49 -16.92 -18.13
C THR A 572 2.24 -16.28 -17.54
N ILE A 573 2.31 -15.91 -16.26
CA ILE A 573 1.34 -15.02 -15.62
C ILE A 573 1.72 -13.59 -15.99
N LYS A 574 0.76 -12.81 -16.48
CA LYS A 574 0.94 -11.39 -16.83
C LYS A 574 -0.01 -10.52 -16.04
N SER A 575 0.49 -9.42 -15.50
CA SER A 575 -0.33 -8.34 -14.97
C SER A 575 0.42 -7.03 -15.21
N GLY A 576 -0.15 -6.16 -16.05
CA GLY A 576 0.55 -5.03 -16.66
C GLY A 576 1.87 -5.45 -17.30
N ASN A 577 2.94 -4.69 -17.01
CA ASN A 577 4.29 -4.95 -17.54
C ASN A 577 5.02 -6.15 -16.92
N PHE A 578 4.49 -6.73 -15.85
CA PHE A 578 5.18 -7.77 -15.11
C PHE A 578 4.78 -9.16 -15.55
N ARG A 579 5.79 -10.02 -15.64
CA ARG A 579 5.67 -11.40 -16.14
C ARG A 579 6.31 -12.34 -15.15
N LYS A 580 5.58 -13.37 -14.72
CA LYS A 580 6.13 -14.48 -13.93
C LYS A 580 5.97 -15.78 -14.71
N GLN A 581 7.09 -16.47 -14.91
CA GLN A 581 7.14 -17.72 -15.66
C GLN A 581 7.11 -18.92 -14.72
N ILE A 582 6.26 -19.89 -15.05
CA ILE A 582 6.09 -21.17 -14.39
C ILE A 582 6.46 -22.25 -15.41
N ASN A 583 7.42 -23.11 -15.08
CA ASN A 583 7.75 -24.24 -15.93
C ASN A 583 6.87 -25.43 -15.54
N ILE A 584 5.95 -25.79 -16.43
CA ILE A 584 5.05 -26.93 -16.27
C ILE A 584 5.61 -28.12 -17.03
N LYS A 585 5.66 -29.27 -16.36
CA LYS A 585 5.98 -30.56 -16.98
C LYS A 585 4.71 -31.38 -17.08
N VAL A 586 4.33 -31.77 -18.29
CA VAL A 586 3.18 -32.65 -18.53
C VAL A 586 3.66 -34.06 -18.82
N LEU A 587 3.12 -35.04 -18.11
CA LEU A 587 3.41 -36.46 -18.28
C LEU A 587 2.26 -37.15 -19.03
N LYS A 588 2.59 -38.12 -19.87
CA LYS A 588 1.58 -38.94 -20.56
C LYS A 588 0.73 -39.70 -19.54
N LYS A 589 -0.60 -39.70 -19.67
CA LYS A 589 -1.50 -40.50 -18.82
C LYS A 589 -1.31 -42.00 -19.05
N ASN A 590 -0.78 -42.71 -18.06
CA ASN A 590 -0.65 -44.18 -18.03
C ASN A 590 -0.45 -44.68 -16.58
N ASP A 591 -0.34 -45.99 -16.40
CA ASP A 591 -0.20 -46.59 -15.06
C ASP A 591 1.08 -46.22 -14.33
N ASP A 592 2.16 -45.84 -15.01
CA ASP A 592 3.42 -45.44 -14.38
C ASP A 592 3.39 -43.98 -13.91
N THR A 593 2.60 -43.15 -14.58
CA THR A 593 2.52 -41.72 -14.31
C THR A 593 1.35 -41.30 -13.42
N LYS A 594 0.33 -42.16 -13.26
CA LYS A 594 -0.78 -41.89 -12.34
C LYS A 594 -0.26 -41.60 -10.93
N ARG A 595 -0.90 -40.65 -10.24
CA ARG A 595 -0.53 -40.26 -8.86
C ARG A 595 -0.73 -41.47 -7.95
N LYS A 596 0.32 -41.87 -7.24
CA LYS A 596 0.31 -43.03 -6.33
C LYS A 596 1.04 -42.69 -5.06
N VAL A 597 0.56 -43.21 -3.93
CA VAL A 597 1.22 -43.03 -2.63
C VAL A 597 2.70 -43.36 -2.75
N SER A 598 3.55 -42.38 -2.44
CA SER A 598 5.00 -42.49 -2.54
C SER A 598 5.71 -42.10 -1.27
N LYS A 599 5.17 -41.14 -0.54
CA LYS A 599 5.69 -40.67 0.75
C LYS A 599 4.54 -40.41 1.71
N ALA A 600 4.81 -40.56 3.00
CA ALA A 600 3.94 -40.10 4.07
C ALA A 600 4.77 -39.25 5.05
N ALA A 601 4.16 -38.23 5.63
CA ALA A 601 4.81 -37.36 6.60
C ALA A 601 3.89 -37.06 7.79
N LEU A 602 4.52 -36.85 8.95
CA LEU A 602 3.89 -36.25 10.13
C LEU A 602 4.50 -34.86 10.35
N ASP A 603 3.76 -34.02 11.06
CA ASP A 603 4.24 -32.72 11.51
C ASP A 603 5.36 -32.80 12.56
N VAL A 604 5.56 -33.98 13.16
CA VAL A 604 6.61 -34.23 14.16
C VAL A 604 7.65 -35.26 13.66
N PRO A 605 8.95 -35.06 13.99
CA PRO A 605 10.02 -35.92 13.49
C PRO A 605 10.14 -37.27 14.20
N ASN A 606 9.56 -37.40 15.41
CA ASN A 606 9.48 -38.65 16.17
C ASN A 606 8.27 -38.58 17.12
N ILE A 607 7.73 -39.75 17.47
CA ILE A 607 6.64 -39.90 18.43
C ILE A 607 7.24 -40.39 19.74
N LYS A 608 6.93 -39.73 20.85
CA LYS A 608 7.34 -40.15 22.20
C LYS A 608 6.13 -40.24 23.11
N MET A 609 5.99 -41.36 23.79
CA MET A 609 4.84 -41.66 24.66
C MET A 609 5.29 -42.31 25.97
N ALA A 610 4.47 -42.24 27.01
CA ALA A 610 4.63 -43.02 28.25
C ALA A 610 3.91 -44.38 28.16
N GLN A 611 4.23 -45.30 29.09
CA GLN A 611 3.50 -46.56 29.24
C GLN A 611 2.00 -46.32 29.45
N GLY A 612 1.17 -47.06 28.71
CA GLY A 612 -0.28 -46.91 28.71
C GLY A 612 -0.79 -45.61 28.07
N GLY A 613 0.10 -44.73 27.59
CA GLY A 613 -0.26 -43.48 26.91
C GLY A 613 -1.02 -43.71 25.59
N LYS A 614 -1.82 -42.72 25.22
CA LYS A 614 -2.63 -42.71 23.99
C LYS A 614 -2.54 -41.34 23.34
N ALA A 615 -2.32 -41.27 22.03
CA ALA A 615 -2.22 -40.02 21.28
C ALA A 615 -2.60 -40.19 19.81
N THR A 616 -3.18 -39.15 19.20
CA THR A 616 -3.58 -39.11 17.79
C THR A 616 -2.68 -38.16 17.02
N PHE A 617 -2.24 -38.56 15.83
CA PHE A 617 -1.35 -37.81 14.96
C PHE A 617 -1.91 -37.72 13.55
N GLU A 618 -1.93 -36.53 12.96
CA GLU A 618 -2.28 -36.34 11.55
C GLU A 618 -1.12 -36.78 10.63
N VAL A 619 -1.43 -37.55 9.61
CA VAL A 619 -0.49 -38.04 8.59
C VAL A 619 -0.93 -37.56 7.22
N SER A 620 -0.02 -36.94 6.47
CA SER A 620 -0.26 -36.54 5.07
C SER A 620 0.41 -37.50 4.10
N LEU A 621 -0.30 -37.88 3.02
CA LEU A 621 0.23 -38.70 1.94
C LEU A 621 0.57 -37.86 0.71
N PHE A 622 1.70 -38.18 0.08
CA PHE A 622 2.19 -37.50 -1.11
C PHE A 622 2.50 -38.50 -2.22
N ASP A 623 2.33 -38.05 -3.46
CA ASP A 623 2.67 -38.79 -4.65
C ASP A 623 4.16 -38.76 -4.98
N GLN A 624 4.53 -39.40 -6.09
CA GLN A 624 5.91 -39.46 -6.57
C GLN A 624 6.47 -38.12 -7.06
N TYR A 625 5.63 -37.11 -7.23
CA TYR A 625 6.01 -35.75 -7.66
C TYR A 625 6.11 -34.79 -6.46
N GLY A 626 5.59 -35.20 -5.31
CA GLY A 626 5.62 -34.43 -4.06
C GLY A 626 4.33 -33.66 -3.79
N ASP A 627 3.25 -33.98 -4.51
CA ASP A 627 1.93 -33.38 -4.33
C ASP A 627 1.06 -34.25 -3.41
N PRO A 628 0.13 -33.68 -2.62
CA PRO A 628 -0.81 -34.44 -1.81
C PRO A 628 -1.69 -35.39 -2.65
N ILE A 629 -2.14 -36.50 -2.05
CA ILE A 629 -3.06 -37.47 -2.70
C ILE A 629 -4.39 -37.51 -1.96
N ARG A 630 -5.49 -37.19 -2.64
CA ARG A 630 -6.87 -37.34 -2.15
C ARG A 630 -7.31 -38.78 -2.19
N GLU A 631 -8.26 -39.10 -1.32
CA GLU A 631 -9.08 -40.32 -1.41
C GLU A 631 -8.27 -41.61 -1.61
N ALA A 632 -7.01 -41.63 -1.18
CA ALA A 632 -6.22 -42.85 -1.14
C ALA A 632 -6.89 -43.77 -0.14
N GLU A 633 -7.28 -44.96 -0.55
CA GLU A 633 -8.00 -45.91 0.30
C GLU A 633 -7.02 -46.76 1.10
N GLU A 634 -7.26 -46.94 2.41
CA GLU A 634 -6.45 -47.88 3.17
C GLU A 634 -6.73 -49.32 2.71
N ARG A 635 -5.68 -50.13 2.67
CA ARG A 635 -5.59 -51.51 2.16
C ARG A 635 -5.62 -51.63 0.64
N GLU A 636 -6.12 -50.63 -0.07
CA GLU A 636 -6.06 -50.56 -1.53
C GLU A 636 -4.83 -49.80 -2.04
N ASP A 637 -4.55 -48.61 -1.50
CA ASP A 637 -3.42 -47.77 -1.93
C ASP A 637 -2.24 -47.82 -0.96
N PHE A 638 -2.54 -47.77 0.34
CA PHE A 638 -1.56 -47.85 1.41
C PHE A 638 -2.04 -48.72 2.57
N THR A 639 -1.17 -49.03 3.52
CA THR A 639 -1.54 -49.78 4.73
C THR A 639 -0.69 -49.28 5.88
N VAL A 640 -1.34 -48.95 7.00
CA VAL A 640 -0.65 -48.67 8.26
C VAL A 640 -0.53 -49.97 9.04
N LYS A 641 0.65 -50.26 9.59
CA LYS A 641 0.75 -51.42 10.50
C LYS A 641 -0.03 -51.15 11.78
N ASP A 642 -0.93 -52.07 12.09
CA ASP A 642 -1.77 -52.12 13.30
C ASP A 642 -1.00 -52.20 14.63
N THR A 643 0.29 -52.51 14.58
CA THR A 643 1.13 -52.76 15.75
C THR A 643 2.53 -52.18 15.56
N ILE A 644 3.04 -51.57 16.62
CA ILE A 644 4.43 -51.14 16.75
C ILE A 644 5.16 -52.19 17.57
N LYS A 645 6.25 -52.71 16.99
CA LYS A 645 7.08 -53.74 17.63
C LYS A 645 8.38 -53.16 18.17
N SER A 646 8.82 -53.69 19.31
CA SER A 646 10.12 -53.40 19.91
C SER A 646 11.26 -53.70 18.94
N ASN A 647 12.19 -52.76 18.80
CA ASN A 647 13.42 -52.96 18.06
C ASN A 647 14.37 -53.98 18.74
N ARG A 648 14.18 -54.28 20.03
CA ARG A 648 15.04 -55.19 20.81
C ARG A 648 14.60 -56.64 20.71
N ASP A 649 13.31 -56.91 20.95
CA ASP A 649 12.78 -58.27 21.10
C ASP A 649 11.59 -58.60 20.18
N ASN A 650 11.19 -57.65 19.31
CA ASN A 650 10.08 -57.78 18.36
C ASN A 650 8.70 -58.03 19.02
N SER A 651 8.59 -57.81 20.33
CA SER A 651 7.29 -57.83 21.02
C SER A 651 6.46 -56.59 20.68
N GLU A 652 5.13 -56.70 20.72
CA GLU A 652 4.22 -55.56 20.58
C GLU A 652 4.40 -54.60 21.77
N ILE A 653 4.57 -53.32 21.46
CA ILE A 653 4.73 -52.26 22.47
C ILE A 653 3.66 -51.16 22.34
N ALA A 654 3.01 -51.03 21.18
CA ALA A 654 1.84 -50.20 20.98
C ALA A 654 0.94 -50.76 19.87
N ARG A 655 -0.35 -50.45 19.95
CA ARG A 655 -1.35 -50.62 18.90
C ARG A 655 -1.54 -49.32 18.16
N VAL A 656 -1.91 -49.45 16.89
CA VAL A 656 -2.16 -48.35 15.98
C VAL A 656 -3.56 -48.54 15.43
N ASP A 657 -4.39 -47.52 15.58
CA ASP A 657 -5.71 -47.47 14.99
C ASP A 657 -5.78 -46.28 14.03
N VAL A 658 -6.31 -46.51 12.83
CA VAL A 658 -6.43 -45.45 11.84
C VAL A 658 -7.83 -44.87 11.94
N LYS A 659 -7.90 -43.56 12.17
CA LYS A 659 -9.16 -42.82 12.30
C LYS A 659 -9.41 -42.06 11.00
N TYR A 660 -10.51 -42.40 10.36
CA TYR A 660 -10.98 -41.71 9.16
C TYR A 660 -12.05 -40.70 9.54
N LYS A 661 -12.08 -39.60 8.80
CA LYS A 661 -13.19 -38.64 8.86
C LYS A 661 -14.47 -39.28 8.31
N GLU A 662 -15.62 -38.81 8.78
CA GLU A 662 -16.92 -39.34 8.39
C GLU A 662 -17.07 -39.33 6.86
N GLY A 663 -17.47 -40.47 6.28
CA GLY A 663 -17.58 -40.65 4.82
C GLY A 663 -16.32 -41.12 4.09
N PHE A 664 -15.15 -41.15 4.74
CA PHE A 664 -13.89 -41.56 4.12
C PHE A 664 -13.38 -42.92 4.66
N THR A 665 -12.65 -43.66 3.82
CA THR A 665 -11.99 -44.95 4.15
C THR A 665 -10.47 -44.86 4.11
N GLY A 666 -9.94 -43.64 4.08
CA GLY A 666 -8.55 -43.35 3.76
C GLY A 666 -8.21 -41.88 3.98
N THR A 667 -7.48 -41.26 3.06
CA THR A 667 -7.22 -39.82 3.18
C THR A 667 -8.47 -38.97 2.94
N ASP A 668 -8.58 -37.88 3.70
CA ASP A 668 -9.53 -36.80 3.47
C ASP A 668 -9.23 -36.04 2.16
N GLU A 669 -10.05 -35.02 1.92
CA GLU A 669 -9.98 -34.14 0.76
C GLU A 669 -8.65 -33.39 0.60
N LYS A 670 -7.82 -33.34 1.65
CA LYS A 670 -6.51 -32.70 1.67
C LYS A 670 -5.36 -33.71 1.62
N GLY A 671 -5.68 -34.99 1.48
CA GLY A 671 -4.71 -36.07 1.48
C GLY A 671 -4.18 -36.44 2.86
N ARG A 672 -5.00 -36.27 3.91
CA ARG A 672 -4.61 -36.46 5.31
C ARG A 672 -5.54 -37.44 6.02
N PHE A 673 -5.02 -38.12 7.03
CA PHE A 673 -5.80 -39.00 7.89
C PHE A 673 -5.17 -39.07 9.29
N ASP A 674 -5.94 -39.50 10.27
CA ASP A 674 -5.49 -39.55 11.66
C ASP A 674 -5.02 -40.95 12.05
N VAL A 675 -3.92 -41.01 12.80
CA VAL A 675 -3.38 -42.24 13.36
C VAL A 675 -3.35 -42.13 14.88
N GLU A 676 -4.15 -42.94 15.54
CA GLU A 676 -4.18 -43.10 16.98
C GLU A 676 -3.21 -44.20 17.39
N ILE A 677 -2.32 -43.91 18.34
CA ILE A 677 -1.35 -44.85 18.88
C ILE A 677 -1.63 -45.02 20.36
N GLU A 678 -1.73 -46.27 20.80
CA GLU A 678 -1.94 -46.64 22.19
C GLU A 678 -0.84 -47.60 22.65
N SER A 679 -0.10 -47.23 23.70
CA SER A 679 0.94 -48.10 24.28
C SER A 679 0.32 -49.35 24.92
N THR A 680 0.82 -50.53 24.55
CA THR A 680 0.34 -51.80 25.08
C THR A 680 1.21 -52.30 26.23
N GLY A 681 0.65 -52.27 27.44
CA GLY A 681 1.27 -52.82 28.66
C GLY A 681 2.38 -51.96 29.27
N ASN A 682 3.16 -52.56 30.19
CA ASN A 682 4.15 -51.88 31.02
C ASN A 682 5.58 -52.01 30.46
N LYS A 683 5.78 -51.87 29.14
CA LYS A 683 7.10 -52.00 28.50
C LYS A 683 7.66 -50.65 28.04
N THR A 684 8.90 -50.36 28.42
CA THR A 684 9.70 -49.23 27.94
C THR A 684 10.61 -49.69 26.81
N ASP A 685 10.36 -49.22 25.61
CA ASP A 685 11.14 -49.58 24.42
C ASP A 685 10.96 -48.58 23.29
N ASN A 686 11.66 -48.78 22.17
CA ASN A 686 11.41 -48.06 20.94
C ASN A 686 11.05 -49.02 19.80
N GLY A 687 10.27 -48.50 18.86
CA GLY A 687 9.81 -49.17 17.66
C GLY A 687 9.64 -48.18 16.53
N LYS A 688 8.88 -48.56 15.50
CA LYS A 688 8.56 -47.68 14.37
C LYS A 688 7.12 -47.85 13.94
N LEU A 689 6.44 -46.73 13.69
CA LEU A 689 5.23 -46.71 12.90
C LEU A 689 5.64 -46.88 11.43
N GLU A 690 5.11 -47.90 10.77
CA GLU A 690 5.43 -48.20 9.38
C GLU A 690 4.18 -48.13 8.51
N ILE A 691 4.31 -47.40 7.41
CA ILE A 691 3.28 -47.24 6.39
C ILE A 691 3.83 -47.82 5.10
N TYR A 692 3.02 -48.63 4.42
CA TYR A 692 3.40 -49.35 3.20
C TYR A 692 2.45 -49.04 2.07
N LYS A 693 2.92 -49.23 0.83
CA LYS A 693 2.07 -49.33 -0.36
C LYS A 693 1.44 -50.73 -0.41
N LYS A 694 0.39 -50.90 -1.21
CA LYS A 694 -0.21 -52.22 -1.52
C LYS A 694 0.81 -53.30 -1.92
N ASN A 695 1.84 -52.91 -2.68
CA ASN A 695 2.88 -53.84 -3.16
C ASN A 695 3.94 -54.20 -2.10
N GLY A 696 3.78 -53.75 -0.85
CA GLY A 696 4.70 -54.01 0.26
C GLY A 696 5.92 -53.10 0.32
N ALA A 697 6.06 -52.13 -0.59
CA ALA A 697 7.11 -51.11 -0.49
C ALA A 697 6.82 -50.16 0.67
N ARG A 698 7.82 -49.87 1.51
CA ARG A 698 7.67 -48.96 2.64
C ARG A 698 7.64 -47.50 2.17
N VAL A 699 6.65 -46.75 2.67
CA VAL A 699 6.36 -45.34 2.34
C VAL A 699 6.86 -44.41 3.45
N ALA A 700 6.70 -44.82 4.71
CA ALA A 700 7.24 -44.10 5.85
C ALA A 700 7.68 -45.06 6.97
N SER A 701 8.60 -44.56 7.79
CA SER A 701 9.12 -45.27 8.97
C SER A 701 9.41 -44.23 10.04
N ILE A 702 8.44 -44.01 10.93
CA ILE A 702 8.50 -42.96 11.93
C ILE A 702 8.92 -43.57 13.27
N PRO A 703 10.01 -43.10 13.90
CA PRO A 703 10.45 -43.62 15.19
C PRO A 703 9.40 -43.36 16.27
N VAL A 704 9.10 -44.39 17.05
CA VAL A 704 8.23 -44.31 18.23
C VAL A 704 9.00 -44.76 19.47
N GLU A 705 9.01 -43.95 20.52
CA GLU A 705 9.68 -44.24 21.79
C GLU A 705 8.64 -44.29 22.91
N ILE A 706 8.56 -45.43 23.61
CA ILE A 706 7.72 -45.64 24.79
C ILE A 706 8.63 -45.62 26.02
N SER A 707 8.51 -44.57 26.81
CA SER A 707 9.20 -44.37 28.09
C SER A 707 8.46 -45.09 29.24
N GLY A 708 9.03 -45.18 30.45
CA GLY A 708 8.41 -45.88 31.59
C GLY A 708 7.12 -45.26 32.14
N GLU A 709 6.60 -45.79 33.24
CA GLU A 709 5.70 -45.02 34.11
C GLU A 709 6.48 -43.78 34.56
N VAL A 710 6.06 -42.63 34.06
CA VAL A 710 6.66 -41.38 34.50
C VAL A 710 5.58 -40.65 35.27
N LEU A 711 5.89 -40.36 36.53
CA LEU A 711 5.07 -39.47 37.35
C LEU A 711 4.80 -38.19 36.54
N TYR A 712 3.54 -37.80 36.48
CA TYR A 712 3.10 -36.50 36.02
C TYR A 712 4.07 -35.42 36.52
N ASP A 713 4.63 -34.63 35.61
CA ASP A 713 5.54 -33.52 35.94
C ASP A 713 4.88 -32.17 35.66
N HIS A 714 4.33 -31.99 34.46
CA HIS A 714 3.60 -30.77 34.08
C HIS A 714 2.55 -31.05 32.99
N VAL A 715 1.70 -30.05 32.72
CA VAL A 715 0.79 -30.03 31.56
C VAL A 715 1.23 -28.96 30.56
N SER A 716 0.82 -29.10 29.30
CA SER A 716 0.95 -28.06 28.26
C SER A 716 -0.31 -28.00 27.40
N LEU A 717 -0.80 -26.79 27.15
CA LEU A 717 -1.80 -26.47 26.15
C LEU A 717 -1.15 -26.46 24.77
N GLU A 718 -1.72 -27.16 23.81
CA GLU A 718 -1.18 -27.28 22.44
C GLU A 718 -2.27 -27.11 21.41
N ALA A 719 -1.94 -26.54 20.24
CA ALA A 719 -2.89 -26.44 19.14
C ALA A 719 -3.29 -27.85 18.67
N LYS A 720 -4.59 -28.11 18.54
CA LYS A 720 -5.12 -29.40 18.11
C LYS A 720 -4.77 -29.70 16.65
N ASP A 721 -4.86 -28.69 15.79
CA ASP A 721 -4.77 -28.85 14.34
C ASP A 721 -3.90 -27.77 13.69
N SER A 722 -3.73 -27.85 12.36
CA SER A 722 -2.91 -26.90 11.62
C SER A 722 -3.51 -25.49 11.54
N LYS A 723 -4.85 -25.35 11.61
CA LYS A 723 -5.52 -24.03 11.61
C LYS A 723 -5.27 -23.26 12.91
N SER A 724 -5.20 -23.96 14.04
CA SER A 724 -5.03 -23.38 15.37
C SER A 724 -3.56 -23.11 15.74
N LYS A 725 -2.59 -23.54 14.91
CA LYS A 725 -1.13 -23.43 15.21
C LYS A 725 -0.60 -22.00 15.28
N ASP A 726 -1.22 -21.06 14.58
CA ASP A 726 -0.79 -19.66 14.61
C ASP A 726 -1.39 -18.88 15.79
N LEU A 727 -2.26 -19.53 16.57
CA LEU A 727 -2.94 -19.00 17.74
C LEU A 727 -3.59 -17.64 17.46
N THR A 728 -4.22 -17.49 16.29
CA THR A 728 -4.92 -16.27 15.88
C THR A 728 -6.42 -16.49 15.85
N LEU A 729 -7.16 -15.62 16.54
CA LEU A 729 -8.63 -15.59 16.55
C LEU A 729 -9.08 -14.31 15.84
N ASP A 730 -9.77 -14.47 14.71
CA ASP A 730 -10.30 -13.36 13.92
C ASP A 730 -11.77 -13.12 14.25
N ILE A 731 -12.07 -11.93 14.77
CA ILE A 731 -13.43 -11.58 15.16
C ILE A 731 -14.34 -11.32 13.96
N ASN A 732 -13.79 -11.14 12.74
CA ASN A 732 -14.55 -11.00 11.50
C ASN A 732 -14.01 -11.90 10.36
N ALA A 733 -13.90 -13.19 10.63
CA ALA A 733 -13.45 -14.21 9.68
C ALA A 733 -14.16 -14.17 8.30
N GLU A 734 -15.45 -13.80 8.27
CA GLU A 734 -16.27 -13.72 7.05
C GLU A 734 -15.85 -12.58 6.10
N ALA A 735 -15.22 -11.52 6.63
CA ALA A 735 -14.74 -10.39 5.82
C ALA A 735 -13.28 -10.54 5.36
N ALA A 736 -12.59 -11.61 5.79
CA ALA A 736 -11.26 -11.94 5.33
C ALA A 736 -11.37 -12.83 4.07
N ASP A 737 -10.71 -12.43 2.99
CA ASP A 737 -10.69 -13.16 1.71
C ASP A 737 -10.28 -14.65 1.80
N LYS A 738 -9.76 -15.16 2.94
CA LYS A 738 -9.29 -16.56 3.15
C LYS A 738 -9.13 -17.07 4.60
N ASN A 739 -9.81 -16.57 5.64
CA ASN A 739 -9.46 -17.00 7.02
C ASN A 739 -10.64 -17.57 7.82
N SER A 740 -10.77 -18.90 7.85
CA SER A 740 -11.68 -19.65 8.74
C SER A 740 -11.19 -19.69 10.21
N GLN A 741 -10.69 -18.56 10.72
CA GLN A 741 -10.12 -18.45 12.08
C GLN A 741 -11.10 -17.80 13.06
N ASP A 742 -12.39 -18.15 12.97
CA ASP A 742 -13.38 -17.73 13.96
C ASP A 742 -13.30 -18.54 15.27
N VAL A 743 -12.48 -19.61 15.29
CA VAL A 743 -12.28 -20.53 16.40
C VAL A 743 -10.80 -20.92 16.53
N VAL A 744 -10.33 -21.12 17.76
CA VAL A 744 -9.02 -21.74 18.06
C VAL A 744 -9.25 -23.00 18.90
N GLU A 745 -8.75 -24.14 18.44
CA GLU A 745 -8.83 -25.43 19.13
C GLU A 745 -7.51 -25.80 19.81
N LEU A 746 -7.57 -26.12 21.11
CA LEU A 746 -6.44 -26.52 21.94
C LEU A 746 -6.67 -27.89 22.59
N LYS A 747 -5.60 -28.59 22.96
CA LYS A 747 -5.63 -29.78 23.83
C LYS A 747 -4.75 -29.58 25.05
N LEU A 748 -5.19 -30.11 26.21
CA LEU A 748 -4.38 -30.13 27.43
C LEU A 748 -3.68 -31.47 27.57
N ASN A 749 -2.37 -31.46 27.36
CA ASN A 749 -1.55 -32.67 27.34
C ASN A 749 -0.67 -32.76 28.60
N GLU A 750 -0.57 -33.97 29.15
CA GLU A 750 0.29 -34.30 30.29
C GLU A 750 1.69 -34.69 29.82
N TYR A 751 2.70 -34.17 30.51
CA TYR A 751 4.09 -34.37 30.15
C TYR A 751 4.94 -34.80 31.33
N THR A 752 6.00 -35.52 30.99
CA THR A 752 7.11 -35.80 31.88
C THR A 752 8.08 -34.62 31.96
N LYS A 753 8.99 -34.65 32.95
CA LYS A 753 10.10 -33.68 33.09
C LYS A 753 11.00 -33.55 31.87
N ASN A 754 11.01 -34.57 30.99
CA ASN A 754 11.80 -34.57 29.76
C ASN A 754 10.95 -34.27 28.51
N ASN A 755 9.76 -33.67 28.67
CA ASN A 755 8.79 -33.34 27.62
C ASN A 755 8.36 -34.57 26.78
N VAL A 756 8.16 -35.71 27.44
CA VAL A 756 7.52 -36.88 26.83
C VAL A 756 6.03 -36.86 27.14
N LEU A 757 5.18 -37.01 26.12
CA LEU A 757 3.72 -37.01 26.25
C LEU A 757 3.26 -38.26 27.02
N ILE A 758 2.42 -38.06 28.04
CA ILE A 758 1.83 -39.13 28.86
C ILE A 758 0.42 -39.46 28.34
N SER A 759 -0.48 -38.48 28.29
CA SER A 759 -1.81 -38.53 27.65
C SER A 759 -2.42 -37.14 27.53
N SER A 760 -3.56 -37.03 26.86
CA SER A 760 -4.49 -35.91 27.08
C SER A 760 -5.16 -36.01 28.46
N CYS A 761 -5.58 -34.88 29.00
CA CYS A 761 -6.50 -34.82 30.14
C CYS A 761 -7.95 -34.93 29.63
N ASP A 762 -8.81 -35.63 30.38
CA ASP A 762 -10.24 -35.76 30.06
C ASP A 762 -11.11 -35.22 31.21
N GLY A 763 -12.35 -34.79 30.92
CA GLY A 763 -13.30 -34.36 31.95
C GLY A 763 -14.25 -33.24 31.51
N SER A 764 -14.33 -32.17 32.30
CA SER A 764 -15.05 -30.93 31.98
C SER A 764 -14.12 -29.74 32.20
N LEU A 765 -14.41 -28.56 31.65
CA LEU A 765 -13.53 -27.38 31.79
C LEU A 765 -13.20 -27.02 33.25
N ASP A 766 -14.13 -27.27 34.17
CA ASP A 766 -13.96 -27.01 35.61
C ASP A 766 -13.27 -28.15 36.37
N SER A 767 -13.13 -29.32 35.74
CA SER A 767 -12.67 -30.53 36.41
C SER A 767 -11.95 -31.51 35.47
N LEU A 768 -11.04 -31.01 34.62
CA LEU A 768 -10.18 -31.87 33.80
C LEU A 768 -9.27 -32.67 34.74
N GLN A 769 -9.15 -33.98 34.55
CA GLN A 769 -8.35 -34.81 35.44
C GLN A 769 -7.13 -35.35 34.74
N SER A 770 -6.03 -35.45 35.50
CA SER A 770 -4.90 -36.25 35.04
C SER A 770 -5.30 -37.71 34.91
N LYS A 771 -4.63 -38.45 34.05
CA LYS A 771 -4.87 -39.88 33.82
C LYS A 771 -4.82 -40.74 35.07
N ASP A 772 -3.97 -40.38 36.03
CA ASP A 772 -3.86 -41.10 37.30
C ASP A 772 -4.94 -40.70 38.33
N GLY A 773 -5.83 -39.78 37.96
CA GLY A 773 -6.93 -39.26 38.76
C GLY A 773 -6.51 -38.42 39.97
N LYS A 774 -5.23 -38.09 40.11
CA LYS A 774 -4.71 -37.39 41.30
C LYS A 774 -4.67 -35.87 41.17
N HIS A 775 -4.63 -35.36 39.94
CA HIS A 775 -4.59 -33.94 39.66
C HIS A 775 -5.88 -33.50 38.99
N THR A 776 -6.37 -32.31 39.33
CA THR A 776 -7.56 -31.71 38.72
C THR A 776 -7.23 -30.30 38.28
N PHE A 777 -7.48 -30.02 37.01
CA PHE A 777 -7.19 -28.78 36.33
C PHE A 777 -8.49 -28.04 36.01
N LYS A 778 -8.41 -26.71 36.12
CA LYS A 778 -9.45 -25.78 35.68
C LYS A 778 -8.90 -24.94 34.54
N VAL A 779 -9.65 -24.82 33.46
CA VAL A 779 -9.31 -23.96 32.31
C VAL A 779 -10.06 -22.64 32.45
N GLU A 780 -9.36 -21.53 32.28
CA GLU A 780 -9.94 -20.19 32.34
C GLU A 780 -9.36 -19.32 31.22
N VAL A 781 -10.16 -18.43 30.66
CA VAL A 781 -9.70 -17.43 29.68
C VAL A 781 -9.50 -16.10 30.39
N GLN A 782 -8.31 -15.52 30.26
CA GLN A 782 -7.91 -14.30 30.96
C GLN A 782 -7.35 -13.25 29.99
N PRO A 783 -7.77 -11.98 30.09
CA PRO A 783 -7.17 -10.89 29.34
C PRO A 783 -5.74 -10.58 29.84
N ASP A 784 -4.84 -10.25 28.93
CA ASP A 784 -3.42 -10.06 29.25
C ASP A 784 -3.11 -8.60 29.65
N ASN A 785 -3.29 -8.26 30.94
CA ASN A 785 -2.79 -7.10 31.71
C ASN A 785 -2.78 -5.66 31.10
N ASN A 786 -3.45 -5.40 29.99
CA ASN A 786 -3.66 -4.05 29.43
C ASN A 786 -5.09 -3.79 28.95
N ASN A 787 -5.99 -4.76 29.10
CA ASN A 787 -7.40 -4.66 28.79
C ASN A 787 -8.18 -4.84 30.08
N SER A 788 -8.77 -3.76 30.60
CA SER A 788 -9.82 -3.86 31.60
C SER A 788 -11.05 -4.47 30.94
N ILE A 789 -11.28 -5.76 31.19
CA ILE A 789 -12.66 -6.26 31.23
C ILE A 789 -13.10 -5.87 32.64
N ASP A 790 -14.09 -4.99 32.77
CA ASP A 790 -14.62 -4.60 34.08
C ASP A 790 -15.04 -5.88 34.81
N GLU A 791 -14.53 -6.09 36.03
CA GLU A 791 -14.74 -7.33 36.80
C GLU A 791 -16.20 -7.50 37.29
N ASP A 792 -17.10 -6.57 36.96
CA ASP A 792 -18.45 -6.46 37.49
C ASP A 792 -19.59 -6.82 36.49
N ASP A 793 -19.29 -7.19 35.22
CA ASP A 793 -20.30 -7.58 34.23
C ASP A 793 -20.21 -9.08 33.87
N ASP A 794 -21.29 -9.83 34.08
CA ASP A 794 -21.47 -11.28 33.88
C ASP A 794 -21.34 -11.78 32.41
N ASP A 795 -20.87 -10.98 31.46
CA ASP A 795 -20.81 -11.33 30.04
C ASP A 795 -19.39 -11.78 29.62
N ASP A 796 -19.16 -13.10 29.65
CA ASP A 796 -17.93 -13.71 29.12
C ASP A 796 -17.77 -13.37 27.63
N LEU A 797 -16.78 -12.54 27.28
CA LEU A 797 -16.45 -12.13 25.89
C LEU A 797 -16.13 -13.31 24.96
N PHE A 798 -15.71 -14.44 25.53
CA PHE A 798 -15.34 -15.64 24.81
C PHE A 798 -16.25 -16.79 25.22
N GLU A 799 -16.57 -17.63 24.25
CA GLU A 799 -17.16 -18.94 24.45
C GLU A 799 -16.02 -19.95 24.54
N VAL A 800 -16.05 -20.74 25.60
CA VAL A 800 -15.04 -21.76 25.87
C VAL A 800 -15.78 -23.03 26.16
N ASP A 801 -15.56 -24.03 25.33
CA ASP A 801 -16.22 -25.33 25.45
C ASP A 801 -15.19 -26.46 25.44
N LEU A 802 -15.57 -27.58 26.06
CA LEU A 802 -14.84 -28.83 25.93
C LEU A 802 -15.62 -29.78 25.02
N GLU A 803 -15.08 -30.02 23.83
CA GLU A 803 -15.63 -30.94 22.83
C GLU A 803 -14.91 -32.29 22.89
N ASP A 804 -15.64 -33.37 22.64
CA ASP A 804 -15.15 -34.77 22.60
C ASP A 804 -14.35 -35.23 23.84
N ASN A 805 -14.53 -34.54 24.98
CA ASN A 805 -13.86 -34.73 26.26
C ASN A 805 -12.35 -34.43 26.30
N ASP A 806 -11.72 -33.96 25.21
CA ASP A 806 -10.27 -33.73 25.15
C ASP A 806 -9.85 -32.42 24.42
N THR A 807 -10.80 -31.74 23.78
CA THR A 807 -10.56 -30.54 22.96
C THR A 807 -11.17 -29.31 23.61
N ILE A 808 -10.36 -28.30 23.86
CA ILE A 808 -10.77 -26.99 24.36
C ILE A 808 -10.95 -26.06 23.17
N THR A 809 -12.18 -25.64 22.91
CA THR A 809 -12.55 -24.70 21.85
C THR A 809 -12.59 -23.29 22.43
N VAL A 810 -11.99 -22.31 21.75
CA VAL A 810 -12.09 -20.89 22.11
C VAL A 810 -12.66 -20.10 20.95
N LYS A 811 -13.80 -19.47 21.16
CA LYS A 811 -14.53 -18.68 20.18
C LYS A 811 -14.88 -17.29 20.72
N PHE A 812 -14.91 -16.29 19.86
CA PHE A 812 -15.36 -14.94 20.26
C PHE A 812 -16.90 -14.85 20.21
N LYS A 813 -17.54 -14.41 21.30
CA LYS A 813 -19.00 -14.20 21.31
C LYS A 813 -19.35 -12.88 20.62
N ARG A 814 -19.82 -12.99 19.37
CA ARG A 814 -20.15 -11.85 18.50
C ARG A 814 -21.50 -11.20 18.87
N THR A 815 -21.51 -10.36 19.90
CA THR A 815 -22.64 -9.47 20.23
C THR A 815 -22.29 -8.01 19.94
N GLU A 816 -23.28 -7.16 19.67
CA GLU A 816 -23.06 -5.71 19.45
C GLU A 816 -22.32 -5.03 20.62
N GLU A 817 -22.51 -5.54 21.84
CA GLU A 817 -21.88 -5.03 23.04
C GLU A 817 -20.45 -5.54 23.21
N ASN A 818 -20.20 -6.84 22.96
CA ASN A 818 -18.87 -7.43 23.06
C ASN A 818 -17.89 -6.86 22.03
N LEU A 819 -18.35 -6.60 20.80
CA LEU A 819 -17.53 -6.02 19.73
C LEU A 819 -16.96 -4.63 20.10
N LYS A 820 -17.67 -3.84 20.92
CA LYS A 820 -17.24 -2.53 21.41
C LYS A 820 -16.25 -2.62 22.57
N LYS A 821 -16.20 -3.76 23.27
CA LYS A 821 -15.36 -4.02 24.44
C LYS A 821 -13.98 -4.60 24.07
N VAL A 822 -13.79 -5.09 22.84
CA VAL A 822 -12.53 -5.70 22.39
C VAL A 822 -11.50 -4.65 21.98
N ASN A 823 -10.47 -4.49 22.80
CA ASN A 823 -9.27 -3.76 22.42
C ASN A 823 -8.26 -4.76 21.80
N LEU A 824 -7.99 -4.66 20.49
CA LEU A 824 -7.18 -5.62 19.73
C LEU A 824 -5.82 -5.88 20.40
N GLY A 825 -5.64 -7.10 20.90
CA GLY A 825 -4.53 -7.50 21.77
C GLY A 825 -4.36 -9.03 21.81
N THR A 826 -4.07 -9.57 22.98
CA THR A 826 -3.97 -11.03 23.20
C THR A 826 -4.83 -11.45 24.38
N VAL A 827 -5.48 -12.60 24.26
CA VAL A 827 -6.14 -13.29 25.37
C VAL A 827 -5.32 -14.54 25.73
N SER A 828 -5.27 -14.89 27.01
CA SER A 828 -4.58 -16.10 27.47
C SER A 828 -5.59 -17.17 27.89
N VAL A 829 -5.49 -18.37 27.33
CA VAL A 829 -6.12 -19.57 27.90
C VAL A 829 -5.16 -20.09 28.97
N VAL A 830 -5.62 -20.20 30.21
CA VAL A 830 -4.81 -20.49 31.38
C VAL A 830 -5.32 -21.75 32.05
N VAL A 831 -4.42 -22.65 32.40
CA VAL A 831 -4.71 -23.89 33.13
C VAL A 831 -4.25 -23.72 34.57
N LYS A 832 -5.16 -23.94 35.53
CA LYS A 832 -4.88 -23.84 36.97
C LYS A 832 -5.08 -25.17 37.69
N GLU A 833 -4.25 -25.44 38.68
CA GLU A 833 -4.43 -26.51 39.65
C GLU A 833 -4.40 -25.91 41.06
N GLY A 834 -5.48 -26.06 41.82
CA GLY A 834 -5.58 -25.45 43.16
C GLY A 834 -5.34 -23.93 43.19
N GLY A 835 -5.66 -23.24 42.09
CA GLY A 835 -5.44 -21.79 41.92
C GLY A 835 -4.05 -21.40 41.38
N ILE A 836 -3.12 -22.36 41.23
CA ILE A 836 -1.78 -22.11 40.69
C ILE A 836 -1.79 -22.35 39.18
N ILE A 837 -1.33 -21.38 38.39
CA ILE A 837 -1.19 -21.52 36.93
C ILE A 837 -0.14 -22.59 36.62
N ARG A 838 -0.54 -23.63 35.90
CA ARG A 838 0.31 -24.74 35.44
C ARG A 838 0.78 -24.54 34.01
N ASP A 839 -0.07 -23.99 33.15
CA ASP A 839 0.31 -23.57 31.80
C ASP A 839 -0.61 -22.47 31.26
N HIS A 840 -0.20 -21.80 30.18
CA HIS A 840 -1.05 -20.87 29.45
C HIS A 840 -0.66 -20.74 27.96
N LYS A 841 -1.64 -20.44 27.11
CA LYS A 841 -1.44 -20.06 25.70
C LYS A 841 -2.03 -18.71 25.38
N LYS A 842 -1.24 -17.88 24.69
CA LYS A 842 -1.69 -16.58 24.20
C LYS A 842 -2.29 -16.73 22.81
N ILE A 843 -3.54 -16.31 22.67
CA ILE A 843 -4.27 -16.19 21.42
C ILE A 843 -4.27 -14.72 21.02
N LYS A 844 -3.78 -14.44 19.82
CA LYS A 844 -3.80 -13.11 19.22
C LYS A 844 -5.19 -12.83 18.66
N ILE A 845 -5.78 -11.72 19.05
CA ILE A 845 -7.06 -11.28 18.52
C ILE A 845 -6.79 -10.33 17.35
N VAL A 846 -7.36 -10.64 16.19
CA VAL A 846 -7.31 -9.80 15.01
C VAL A 846 -8.72 -9.44 14.55
N ASP A 847 -8.78 -8.38 13.76
CA ASP A 847 -10.01 -7.89 13.13
C ASP A 847 -9.65 -7.57 11.68
N SER A 848 -10.04 -8.49 10.79
CA SER A 848 -9.85 -8.40 9.36
C SER A 848 -10.92 -7.57 8.64
N SER A 849 -11.87 -6.98 9.38
CA SER A 849 -12.88 -6.08 8.79
C SER A 849 -12.20 -5.03 7.91
N PRO A 850 -12.67 -4.80 6.67
CA PRO A 850 -12.12 -3.78 5.79
C PRO A 850 -12.19 -2.41 6.47
N LYS A 851 -11.03 -1.79 6.72
CA LYS A 851 -10.94 -0.50 7.42
C LYS A 851 -10.90 0.63 6.40
N ILE A 852 -11.99 1.39 6.31
CA ILE A 852 -12.07 2.60 5.48
C ILE A 852 -11.06 3.63 6.02
N LYS A 853 -9.98 3.87 5.28
CA LYS A 853 -8.93 4.83 5.66
C LYS A 853 -9.31 6.29 5.36
N ARG A 854 -10.24 6.54 4.42
CA ARG A 854 -10.72 7.86 4.02
C ARG A 854 -12.06 7.75 3.28
N VAL A 855 -12.98 8.67 3.56
CA VAL A 855 -14.14 8.98 2.71
C VAL A 855 -13.98 10.42 2.25
N ASP A 856 -13.98 10.66 0.93
CA ASP A 856 -13.93 12.01 0.36
C ASP A 856 -15.34 12.46 -0.02
N TYR A 857 -15.72 13.66 0.43
CA TYR A 857 -16.94 14.31 -0.02
C TYR A 857 -16.71 15.00 -1.36
N VAL A 858 -17.42 14.55 -2.40
CA VAL A 858 -17.60 15.28 -3.65
C VAL A 858 -19.10 15.51 -3.84
N ARG A 859 -19.50 16.68 -4.37
CA ARG A 859 -20.90 16.95 -4.72
C ARG A 859 -21.29 16.09 -5.92
N ASN A 860 -22.54 15.62 -5.97
CA ASN A 860 -23.08 14.72 -7.01
C ASN A 860 -22.38 13.35 -7.07
N VAL A 861 -22.37 12.63 -5.96
CA VAL A 861 -21.83 11.26 -5.87
C VAL A 861 -22.99 10.27 -5.72
N GLU A 862 -22.98 9.25 -6.58
CA GLU A 862 -23.74 8.03 -6.41
C GLU A 862 -22.87 7.07 -5.58
N ILE A 863 -23.35 6.73 -4.38
CA ILE A 863 -22.60 5.86 -3.46
C ILE A 863 -23.15 4.44 -3.64
N SER A 864 -22.38 3.56 -4.27
CA SER A 864 -22.54 2.11 -4.11
C SER A 864 -21.80 1.73 -2.84
N SER A 865 -22.54 1.41 -1.78
CA SER A 865 -21.94 0.84 -0.57
C SER A 865 -22.45 -0.57 -0.43
N ASP A 866 -21.67 -1.54 -0.87
CA ASP A 866 -22.03 -2.94 -0.64
C ASP A 866 -21.79 -3.33 0.83
N TYR A 867 -21.23 -2.46 1.69
CA TYR A 867 -20.94 -2.79 3.10
C TYR A 867 -20.88 -1.59 4.09
N ILE A 868 -21.96 -0.83 4.35
CA ILE A 868 -21.96 0.13 5.50
C ILE A 868 -23.31 0.26 6.23
N PRO A 869 -23.40 -0.12 7.52
CA PRO A 869 -24.53 0.23 8.40
C PRO A 869 -24.37 1.61 9.02
N ILE A 870 -25.52 2.24 9.23
CA ILE A 870 -25.70 3.60 9.75
C ILE A 870 -25.31 3.78 11.23
N SER A 871 -25.20 2.72 12.03
CA SER A 871 -24.88 2.80 13.46
C SER A 871 -23.44 3.26 13.77
N SER A 872 -22.56 3.26 12.77
CA SER A 872 -21.12 3.50 12.90
C SER A 872 -20.69 4.99 12.91
N ILE A 873 -21.60 5.95 13.14
CA ILE A 873 -21.31 7.37 12.92
C ILE A 873 -21.06 8.19 14.20
N ILE A 874 -21.59 7.85 15.39
CA ILE A 874 -21.50 8.73 16.58
C ILE A 874 -21.51 7.96 17.92
N SER A 875 -20.51 8.21 18.79
CA SER A 875 -20.56 7.87 20.24
C SER A 875 -20.60 9.15 21.10
N MET A 876 -21.35 9.12 22.20
CA MET A 876 -21.69 10.23 23.09
C MET A 876 -21.29 9.93 24.54
N ASP A 877 -21.12 10.94 25.40
CA ASP A 877 -20.93 10.70 26.85
C ASP A 877 -22.24 10.35 27.58
N SER A 878 -22.13 10.09 28.89
CA SER A 878 -23.23 9.80 29.80
C SER A 878 -24.29 10.92 29.88
N ASP A 879 -23.99 12.13 29.41
CA ASP A 879 -24.91 13.27 29.28
C ASP A 879 -25.37 13.50 27.82
N HIS A 880 -25.11 12.52 26.95
CA HIS A 880 -25.49 12.44 25.52
C HIS A 880 -24.97 13.61 24.67
N LYS A 881 -23.82 14.17 25.05
CA LYS A 881 -23.09 15.13 24.22
C LYS A 881 -22.02 14.42 23.40
N ILE A 882 -21.80 14.95 22.20
CA ILE A 882 -20.74 14.51 21.30
C ILE A 882 -19.40 14.94 21.90
N ILE A 883 -18.56 13.98 22.29
CA ILE A 883 -17.31 14.27 23.01
C ILE A 883 -16.13 14.56 22.05
N ASN A 884 -16.21 14.19 20.76
CA ASN A 884 -15.10 14.35 19.82
C ASN A 884 -15.54 14.49 18.34
N ASN A 885 -14.93 15.44 17.62
CA ASN A 885 -15.14 15.71 16.19
C ASN A 885 -14.39 14.72 15.27
N SER A 886 -14.42 13.44 15.60
CA SER A 886 -13.79 12.38 14.81
C SER A 886 -14.70 11.19 14.76
N ILE A 887 -15.17 10.86 13.56
CA ILE A 887 -15.73 9.55 13.22
C ILE A 887 -14.70 8.50 13.65
N GLN A 888 -15.05 7.66 14.62
CA GLN A 888 -14.44 6.35 14.80
C GLN A 888 -15.49 5.34 14.32
N LEU A 889 -15.06 4.49 13.39
CA LEU A 889 -15.87 3.44 12.79
C LEU A 889 -15.83 2.20 13.68
N GLU A 890 -16.99 1.76 14.15
CA GLU A 890 -17.25 0.39 14.62
C GLU A 890 -18.65 -0.04 14.12
N GLY A 891 -18.74 -1.21 13.48
CA GLY A 891 -20.01 -1.87 13.09
C GLY A 891 -20.24 -2.12 11.59
N SER A 892 -20.77 -3.31 11.26
CA SER A 892 -20.71 -4.08 9.99
C SER A 892 -22.05 -4.33 9.27
N ALA A 893 -22.01 -4.31 7.91
CA ALA A 893 -22.96 -4.74 6.84
C ALA A 893 -24.34 -4.05 6.59
N GLY A 894 -24.66 -3.82 5.31
CA GLY A 894 -25.99 -3.43 4.77
C GLY A 894 -25.93 -2.51 3.54
N ASP A 895 -26.50 -2.97 2.43
CA ASP A 895 -26.44 -2.46 1.06
C ASP A 895 -27.66 -1.61 0.68
N GLY A 896 -27.44 -0.31 0.42
CA GLY A 896 -28.48 0.59 -0.06
C GLY A 896 -27.89 1.83 -0.72
N LYS A 897 -28.30 2.11 -1.96
CA LYS A 897 -27.81 3.27 -2.73
C LYS A 897 -28.65 4.51 -2.41
N ILE A 898 -28.01 5.53 -1.85
CA ILE A 898 -28.61 6.85 -1.60
C ILE A 898 -28.05 7.84 -2.61
N LYS A 899 -28.94 8.52 -3.34
CA LYS A 899 -28.57 9.57 -4.30
C LYS A 899 -29.23 10.89 -3.90
N ILE A 900 -28.43 11.95 -3.82
CA ILE A 900 -28.89 13.30 -3.47
C ILE A 900 -28.62 14.21 -4.66
N ASN A 901 -29.69 14.79 -5.23
CA ASN A 901 -29.59 15.69 -6.38
C ASN A 901 -29.47 17.17 -5.96
N ASP A 902 -29.05 18.02 -6.91
CA ASP A 902 -28.80 19.46 -6.73
C ASP A 902 -30.04 20.29 -6.31
N ASP A 903 -31.24 19.71 -6.41
CA ASP A 903 -32.51 20.31 -5.99
C ASP A 903 -32.91 19.94 -4.54
N GLY A 904 -32.11 19.10 -3.86
CA GLY A 904 -32.36 18.65 -2.49
C GLY A 904 -33.27 17.42 -2.40
N ILE A 905 -33.56 16.75 -3.51
CA ILE A 905 -34.34 15.51 -3.53
C ILE A 905 -33.43 14.32 -3.21
N ILE A 906 -33.90 13.45 -2.31
CA ILE A 906 -33.25 12.19 -1.92
C ILE A 906 -33.93 11.04 -2.65
N TYR A 907 -33.15 10.26 -3.38
CA TYR A 907 -33.56 9.02 -4.02
C TYR A 907 -32.92 7.84 -3.28
N ILE A 908 -33.73 6.85 -2.93
CA ILE A 908 -33.29 5.59 -2.33
C ILE A 908 -33.60 4.51 -3.35
N ASN A 909 -32.58 3.84 -3.87
CA ASN A 909 -32.77 2.73 -4.80
C ASN A 909 -32.50 1.41 -4.05
N THR A 910 -33.52 0.57 -3.94
CA THR A 910 -33.43 -0.76 -3.37
C THR A 910 -33.50 -1.76 -4.53
N ASP A 911 -32.45 -2.56 -4.72
CA ASP A 911 -32.55 -3.72 -5.60
C ASP A 911 -33.36 -4.77 -4.84
N VAL A 912 -34.54 -5.12 -5.35
CA VAL A 912 -35.28 -6.29 -4.90
C VAL A 912 -35.13 -7.28 -6.04
N ASP A 913 -34.34 -8.32 -5.82
CA ASP A 913 -34.18 -9.40 -6.78
C ASP A 913 -35.49 -10.21 -6.83
N ASP A 914 -36.09 -10.29 -8.02
CA ASP A 914 -37.44 -10.82 -8.28
C ASP A 914 -37.39 -12.30 -8.69
N SER A 915 -36.34 -13.03 -8.27
CA SER A 915 -36.15 -14.44 -8.60
C SER A 915 -35.95 -15.29 -7.34
N GLN A 916 -37.05 -15.71 -6.71
CA GLN A 916 -37.25 -17.08 -6.21
C GLN A 916 -38.76 -17.37 -6.13
N ASP A 917 -39.12 -18.59 -6.52
CA ASP A 917 -40.49 -19.08 -6.70
C ASP A 917 -41.33 -19.06 -5.40
N ASP A 918 -42.63 -18.82 -5.60
CA ASP A 918 -43.71 -18.92 -4.63
C ASP A 918 -43.65 -20.23 -3.81
N ASP A 919 -43.43 -20.15 -2.48
CA ASP A 919 -44.25 -20.83 -1.44
C ASP A 919 -43.59 -20.99 -0.03
N ASP A 920 -42.38 -20.48 0.24
CA ASP A 920 -41.84 -20.40 1.62
C ASP A 920 -41.64 -18.93 2.07
N PHE A 921 -42.74 -18.26 2.39
CA PHE A 921 -42.73 -16.98 3.10
C PHE A 921 -42.59 -17.21 4.61
N ASP A 922 -41.37 -17.08 5.15
CA ASP A 922 -41.12 -16.83 6.58
C ASP A 922 -40.43 -15.46 6.79
N ALA A 923 -41.26 -14.43 6.98
CA ALA A 923 -41.06 -13.23 7.81
C ALA A 923 -39.78 -12.36 7.70
N TYR A 924 -39.09 -12.29 6.56
CA TYR A 924 -38.02 -11.30 6.32
C TYR A 924 -38.19 -10.44 5.06
N ASP A 925 -39.42 -10.06 4.73
CA ASP A 925 -39.65 -9.04 3.70
C ASP A 925 -39.54 -7.61 4.26
N ILE A 926 -38.73 -6.82 3.56
CA ILE A 926 -38.44 -5.42 3.84
C ILE A 926 -39.71 -4.58 3.66
N TYR A 927 -40.35 -4.19 4.76
CA TYR A 927 -41.37 -3.15 4.75
C TYR A 927 -40.71 -1.76 4.88
N LEU A 928 -40.74 -0.98 3.79
CA LEU A 928 -40.44 0.45 3.83
C LEU A 928 -41.40 1.15 4.82
N GLY A 929 -40.85 1.70 5.91
CA GLY A 929 -41.60 2.40 6.95
C GLY A 929 -42.35 3.64 6.46
N ARG A 930 -43.41 4.05 7.19
CA ARG A 930 -44.21 5.25 6.88
C ARG A 930 -43.38 6.52 7.07
N LEU A 931 -43.58 7.52 6.20
CA LEU A 931 -42.91 8.82 6.25
C LEU A 931 -43.77 9.84 7.02
N SER A 932 -43.18 10.57 7.98
CA SER A 932 -43.86 11.66 8.69
C SER A 932 -43.13 12.99 8.54
N ILE A 933 -43.88 14.09 8.65
CA ILE A 933 -43.36 15.47 8.55
C ILE A 933 -43.65 16.20 9.86
N ALA A 934 -42.59 16.74 10.50
CA ALA A 934 -42.72 17.55 11.70
C ALA A 934 -42.11 18.94 11.50
N TYR A 935 -42.78 19.97 12.03
CA TYR A 935 -42.23 21.32 12.10
C TYR A 935 -41.33 21.46 13.33
N LYS A 936 -40.26 22.25 13.19
CA LYS A 936 -39.24 22.43 14.24
C LYS A 936 -39.76 22.94 15.59
N ASP A 937 -40.98 23.49 15.63
CA ASP A 937 -41.62 24.00 16.84
C ASP A 937 -42.64 23.02 17.48
N GLY A 938 -42.66 21.75 17.06
CA GLY A 938 -43.16 20.64 17.89
C GLY A 938 -44.52 20.04 17.55
N ASP A 939 -45.21 20.48 16.50
CA ASP A 939 -46.42 19.79 16.02
C ASP A 939 -46.05 18.76 14.94
N LEU A 940 -46.40 17.51 15.21
CA LEU A 940 -46.13 16.32 14.41
C LEU A 940 -47.44 15.93 13.69
N GLU A 941 -47.51 16.06 12.36
CA GLU A 941 -48.64 15.57 11.58
C GLU A 941 -48.20 14.39 10.73
N LEU A 942 -48.82 13.24 10.96
CA LEU A 942 -48.67 12.06 10.10
C LEU A 942 -49.32 12.39 8.75
N ALA A 943 -48.56 12.24 7.67
CA ALA A 943 -49.13 12.19 6.33
C ALA A 943 -49.83 10.84 6.18
N ASP A 944 -50.99 10.67 6.81
CA ASP A 944 -51.76 9.43 6.71
C ASP A 944 -53.07 9.68 5.98
N LYS A 945 -53.20 9.00 4.84
CA LYS A 945 -54.45 8.33 4.46
C LYS A 945 -54.17 7.33 3.33
N GLU A 946 -53.89 6.11 3.75
CA GLU A 946 -54.56 4.83 3.39
C GLU A 946 -55.09 4.52 1.97
N GLU A 947 -55.14 5.42 0.99
CA GLU A 947 -55.63 5.09 -0.35
C GLU A 947 -54.77 5.80 -1.40
N ASP A 948 -53.59 5.24 -1.68
CA ASP A 948 -53.10 5.03 -3.03
C ASP A 948 -51.76 4.29 -2.96
N ARG A 949 -51.71 3.10 -3.55
CA ARG A 949 -50.47 2.37 -3.81
C ARG A 949 -49.54 3.31 -4.58
N ILE A 950 -48.41 3.71 -3.99
CA ILE A 950 -47.42 4.55 -4.67
C ILE A 950 -46.62 3.67 -5.62
N SER A 951 -47.18 3.40 -6.79
CA SER A 951 -46.38 3.08 -7.97
C SER A 951 -45.75 4.39 -8.49
N ASN A 952 -44.43 4.40 -8.64
CA ASN A 952 -43.57 5.44 -9.22
C ASN A 952 -43.11 6.62 -8.32
N HIS A 953 -41.94 6.44 -7.71
CA HIS A 953 -40.75 7.31 -7.72
C HIS A 953 -40.81 8.84 -7.43
N GLU A 954 -41.92 9.47 -7.03
CA GLU A 954 -41.91 10.90 -6.64
C GLU A 954 -42.78 11.23 -5.41
N PHE A 955 -42.21 12.00 -4.48
CA PHE A 955 -42.93 12.69 -3.40
C PHE A 955 -43.18 14.17 -3.77
N LYS A 956 -44.43 14.64 -3.68
CA LYS A 956 -44.78 16.07 -3.80
C LYS A 956 -45.35 16.63 -2.49
N LEU A 957 -44.77 17.72 -2.01
CA LEU A 957 -45.29 18.51 -0.89
C LEU A 957 -46.31 19.53 -1.40
N ASP A 958 -47.57 19.13 -1.56
CA ASP A 958 -48.65 20.10 -1.83
C ASP A 958 -49.21 20.68 -0.52
N ARG A 959 -49.46 22.00 -0.52
CA ARG A 959 -49.87 22.86 0.62
C ARG A 959 -50.59 22.11 1.75
N ILE A 960 -49.89 21.88 2.86
CA ILE A 960 -50.48 21.40 4.12
C ILE A 960 -50.64 22.58 5.08
N SER A 961 -51.87 22.82 5.56
CA SER A 961 -52.26 23.75 6.64
C SER A 961 -52.15 25.28 6.44
N GLY A 962 -51.85 25.78 5.24
CA GLY A 962 -51.95 27.22 4.95
C GLY A 962 -50.91 28.13 5.61
N LYS A 963 -49.80 27.57 6.13
CA LYS A 963 -48.59 28.32 6.52
C LYS A 963 -47.49 28.14 5.48
N ASP A 964 -46.70 29.20 5.25
CA ASP A 964 -45.56 29.18 4.32
C ASP A 964 -44.43 28.28 4.87
N ILE A 965 -43.98 27.30 4.07
CA ILE A 965 -42.96 26.32 4.47
C ILE A 965 -41.55 26.81 4.10
N ASN A 966 -41.20 28.01 4.57
CA ASN A 966 -39.82 28.51 4.49
C ASN A 966 -39.11 28.22 5.80
N GLY A 967 -38.32 27.15 5.85
CA GLY A 967 -37.70 26.71 7.10
C GLY A 967 -37.07 25.32 6.99
N THR A 968 -36.71 24.76 8.15
CA THR A 968 -36.24 23.38 8.25
C THR A 968 -37.41 22.50 8.66
N VAL A 969 -37.73 21.52 7.83
CA VAL A 969 -38.77 20.51 8.03
C VAL A 969 -38.09 19.19 8.32
N THR A 970 -38.53 18.50 9.37
CA THR A 970 -37.94 17.21 9.75
C THR A 970 -38.77 16.09 9.14
N ILE A 971 -38.16 15.29 8.27
CA ILE A 971 -38.77 14.12 7.65
C ILE A 971 -38.28 12.89 8.40
N GLY A 972 -39.19 12.08 8.91
CA GLY A 972 -38.87 10.88 9.69
C GLY A 972 -39.38 9.59 9.05
N VAL A 973 -38.57 8.53 9.10
CA VAL A 973 -39.00 7.16 8.80
C VAL A 973 -39.42 6.51 10.11
N ILE A 974 -40.62 5.94 10.14
CA ILE A 974 -41.20 5.31 11.32
C ILE A 974 -41.44 3.82 11.03
N ARG A 975 -41.08 2.94 11.97
CA ARG A 975 -41.44 1.52 11.91
C ARG A 975 -42.94 1.35 12.11
N GLN A 976 -43.51 0.27 11.57
CA GLN A 976 -44.96 0.05 11.50
C GLN A 976 -45.69 0.08 12.86
N HIS A 977 -44.99 -0.04 13.99
CA HIS A 977 -45.57 -0.06 15.34
C HIS A 977 -44.98 0.99 16.30
N GLU A 978 -44.21 1.94 15.80
CA GLU A 978 -43.66 3.03 16.59
C GLU A 978 -44.38 4.35 16.25
N THR A 979 -44.47 5.26 17.20
CA THR A 979 -45.08 6.59 17.00
C THR A 979 -44.05 7.70 16.85
N THR A 980 -42.77 7.35 16.96
CA THR A 980 -41.63 8.28 16.93
C THR A 980 -40.65 7.80 15.87
N PRO A 981 -40.19 8.66 14.94
CA PRO A 981 -39.34 8.19 13.85
C PRO A 981 -37.98 7.74 14.36
N PHE A 982 -37.56 6.54 13.96
CA PHE A 982 -36.27 5.99 14.34
C PHE A 982 -35.12 6.62 13.53
N LYS A 983 -35.44 7.26 12.40
CA LYS A 983 -34.49 8.08 11.65
C LYS A 983 -35.16 9.34 11.12
N MET A 984 -34.54 10.49 11.37
CA MET A 984 -35.05 11.80 10.95
C MET A 984 -33.99 12.57 10.17
N VAL A 985 -34.44 13.37 9.21
CA VAL A 985 -33.58 14.30 8.47
C VAL A 985 -34.23 15.68 8.40
N ASP A 986 -33.44 16.69 8.77
CA ASP A 986 -33.82 18.09 8.73
C ASP A 986 -33.58 18.64 7.32
N VAL A 987 -34.65 18.85 6.56
CA VAL A 987 -34.61 19.37 5.20
C VAL A 987 -34.92 20.86 5.21
N LYS A 988 -34.02 21.68 4.67
CA LYS A 988 -34.32 23.11 4.43
C LYS A 988 -35.21 23.23 3.20
N VAL A 989 -36.48 23.50 3.42
CA VAL A 989 -37.44 23.77 2.36
C VAL A 989 -37.49 25.28 2.13
N LYS A 990 -37.29 25.68 0.88
CA LYS A 990 -37.41 27.08 0.46
C LYS A 990 -38.40 27.11 -0.68
N GLN A 991 -39.51 27.81 -0.47
CA GLN A 991 -40.53 27.94 -1.49
C GLN A 991 -39.98 28.81 -2.62
N LYS A 992 -40.18 28.36 -3.87
CA LYS A 992 -39.80 29.11 -5.07
C LYS A 992 -40.76 30.26 -5.33
#